data_AF-A0A5N6XMW1-F1
#
_entry.id   AF-A0A5N6XMW1-F1
#
_cell.length_a   1.000
_cell.length_b   1.000
_cell.length_c   1.000
_cell.angle_alpha   90.00
_cell.angle_beta   90.00
_cell.angle_gamma   90.00
#
_symmetry.space_group_name_H-M   'P 1'
#
loop_
_entity.id
_entity.type
_entity.pdbx_description
1 polymer ?
#
loop_
_entity_poly.entity_id
_entity_poly.type
_entity_poly.pdbx_seq_one_letter_code
_entity_poly.pdbx_strand_id
1 'polypeptide(L)'
;MQFKLSALTALLAASASVYADGISGSKVTNILKTLTKGARDLNSSLQSTQDTSSVGQTIVSGEQKAMAEKQDAILSLAAEGDRRVTPKDQSAVCQSLLTYFKAEQELLLTIIEKRDIIQFPLGTAPIATALDADQEMTDLVSYDVMRKASICSDDVQNHYWVMKGAFTQASVRYTLPTNPSTNYLTRHVVERLSICSPDQDPTKIPFYRTSTEFTNQLYGKCAKEFKRRLGLPQCDRPLFVLRNVVMSPFPTDNDFISTMVDYFLSVVEDGVRLCRKRNASGPVIHRFVMQGTDEIFLAYQPSLHLGKHRQQIILAVELEDHAKSDYIEIRESNPQDPIFLKSSVEIDLQQVVSECERGSPVSFNGPEDYMPFYLYGYGKQWHISHMLLQAPNATFSAGNVKLDDRLASSLNQGHAEKKAILALTEVPETSIQPFPTSKSELPACFFFQPTRNTRRSREPVEGTVTLSKEIHIDLDWINKYPFEHEDRVGKLRDEFSQMARSWRDELEAFRIQESGGSTSDTAFRKTWDREEYAKKAADEESKRKEESKARYEAKLLGKKWHAPVDYSSLEATTSRKQRLDVASMVGKTTIVSAGSAVGKRGRGAGFYCGDCDLTFKDNLQLVEHLNSKQHLIATGQSGEVTRATVEDVRQRLRLLAHQKRVREEEERRAWQLDLGARLQEREEQEAKEREEKRRKRNEKRRKGGDGIKQEDDSWEGRLGIIA
;
A
#
# COMPACT_ATOMS: atom_id res chain seq x y z
N MET A 1 41.81 48.93 4.20
CA MET A 1 40.40 48.61 3.87
C MET A 1 40.20 48.55 2.34
N GLN A 2 40.84 47.62 1.62
CA GLN A 2 40.55 47.43 0.18
C GLN A 2 40.54 45.95 -0.28
N PHE A 3 40.94 45.00 0.57
CA PHE A 3 40.98 43.57 0.21
C PHE A 3 39.70 42.77 0.50
N LYS A 4 38.58 43.41 0.86
CA LYS A 4 37.32 42.71 1.20
C LYS A 4 36.14 43.02 0.29
N LEU A 5 36.22 44.00 -0.61
CA LEU A 5 35.14 44.24 -1.58
C LEU A 5 35.25 43.34 -2.82
N SER A 6 36.46 43.12 -3.36
CA SER A 6 36.65 42.36 -4.61
C SER A 6 36.24 40.89 -4.48
N ALA A 7 36.54 40.25 -3.35
CA ALA A 7 36.17 38.87 -3.07
C ALA A 7 34.65 38.70 -2.85
N LEU A 8 33.98 39.70 -2.26
CA LEU A 8 32.53 39.68 -2.05
C LEU A 8 31.79 39.92 -3.38
N THR A 9 32.30 40.82 -4.23
CA THR A 9 31.79 41.00 -5.60
C THR A 9 32.08 39.81 -6.50
N ALA A 10 33.21 39.11 -6.32
CA ALA A 10 33.53 37.89 -7.07
C ALA A 10 32.67 36.69 -6.60
N LEU A 11 32.37 36.56 -5.30
CA LEU A 11 31.44 35.54 -4.80
C LEU A 11 29.99 35.84 -5.23
N LEU A 12 29.57 37.10 -5.18
CA LEU A 12 28.25 37.51 -5.66
C LEU A 12 28.14 37.36 -7.19
N ALA A 13 29.20 37.66 -7.95
CA ALA A 13 29.24 37.45 -9.40
C ALA A 13 29.30 35.97 -9.79
N ALA A 14 30.01 35.12 -9.02
CA ALA A 14 30.04 33.67 -9.23
C ALA A 14 28.73 32.98 -8.83
N SER A 15 28.00 33.52 -7.85
CA SER A 15 26.61 33.11 -7.59
C SER A 15 25.64 33.65 -8.64
N ALA A 16 25.90 34.81 -9.23
CA ALA A 16 25.07 35.38 -10.31
C ALA A 16 25.27 34.67 -11.66
N SER A 17 26.45 34.13 -11.94
CA SER A 17 26.75 33.45 -13.22
C SER A 17 26.11 32.07 -13.37
N VAL A 18 25.63 31.45 -12.28
CA VAL A 18 24.83 30.20 -12.33
C VAL A 18 23.34 30.50 -12.57
N TYR A 19 22.90 31.74 -12.37
CA TYR A 19 21.49 32.16 -12.57
C TYR A 19 21.25 32.94 -13.86
N ALA A 20 22.29 33.22 -14.65
CA ALA A 20 22.19 33.98 -15.89
C ALA A 20 21.54 33.19 -17.05
N ASP A 21 21.55 31.84 -16.99
CA ASP A 21 20.98 30.94 -18.00
C ASP A 21 19.75 30.16 -17.48
N GLY A 22 18.97 30.76 -16.59
CA GLY A 22 17.72 30.18 -16.10
C GLY A 22 16.57 30.33 -17.10
N ILE A 23 15.76 29.30 -17.26
CA ILE A 23 14.52 29.37 -18.07
C ILE A 23 13.59 30.38 -17.42
N SER A 24 13.06 31.34 -18.19
CA SER A 24 12.02 32.24 -17.70
C SER A 24 10.79 31.42 -17.29
N GLY A 25 10.36 31.52 -16.03
CA GLY A 25 9.20 30.76 -15.58
C GLY A 25 7.92 31.13 -16.32
N SER A 26 7.86 32.31 -16.94
CA SER A 26 6.77 32.71 -17.84
C SER A 26 6.54 31.71 -18.97
N LYS A 27 7.62 31.15 -19.55
CA LYS A 27 7.54 30.17 -20.65
C LYS A 27 6.91 28.86 -20.17
N VAL A 28 7.38 28.32 -19.04
CA VAL A 28 6.84 27.09 -18.44
C VAL A 28 5.39 27.27 -17.98
N THR A 29 5.06 28.42 -17.36
CA THR A 29 3.68 28.72 -16.97
C THR A 29 2.74 28.88 -18.17
N ASN A 30 3.21 29.41 -19.31
CA ASN A 30 2.40 29.53 -20.52
C ASN A 30 2.09 28.16 -21.14
N ILE A 31 3.07 27.24 -21.13
CA ILE A 31 2.85 25.84 -21.53
C ILE A 31 1.78 25.20 -20.65
N LEU A 32 1.95 25.27 -19.32
CA LEU A 32 0.99 24.71 -18.36
C LEU A 32 -0.40 25.35 -18.46
N LYS A 33 -0.49 26.65 -18.73
CA LYS A 33 -1.77 27.34 -18.96
C LYS A 33 -2.45 26.86 -20.23
N THR A 34 -1.69 26.54 -21.28
CA THR A 34 -2.23 26.01 -22.54
C THR A 34 -2.82 24.63 -22.29
N LEU A 35 -2.09 23.74 -21.62
CA LEU A 35 -2.59 22.40 -21.23
C LEU A 35 -3.82 22.49 -20.31
N THR A 36 -3.78 23.40 -19.33
CA THR A 36 -4.93 23.65 -18.43
C THR A 36 -6.16 24.12 -19.21
N LYS A 37 -5.96 24.95 -20.24
CA LYS A 37 -7.04 25.41 -21.10
C LYS A 37 -7.60 24.26 -21.93
N GLY A 38 -6.74 23.44 -22.54
CA GLY A 38 -7.14 22.24 -23.29
C GLY A 38 -8.03 21.30 -22.46
N ALA A 39 -7.61 20.98 -21.23
CA ALA A 39 -8.39 20.14 -20.32
C ALA A 39 -9.76 20.75 -19.96
N ARG A 40 -9.82 22.07 -19.71
CA ARG A 40 -11.09 22.77 -19.40
C ARG A 40 -12.02 22.89 -20.60
N ASP A 41 -11.48 23.13 -21.78
CA ASP A 41 -12.24 23.23 -23.02
C ASP A 41 -12.89 21.88 -23.34
N LEU A 42 -12.15 20.77 -23.19
CA LEU A 42 -12.68 19.42 -23.32
C LEU A 42 -13.75 19.13 -22.27
N ASN A 43 -13.49 19.44 -21.00
CA ASN A 43 -14.45 19.24 -19.92
C ASN A 43 -15.77 20.00 -20.18
N SER A 44 -15.67 21.26 -20.61
CA SER A 44 -16.83 22.09 -20.97
C SER A 44 -17.60 21.50 -22.16
N SER A 45 -16.89 20.99 -23.16
CA SER A 45 -17.48 20.28 -24.30
C SER A 45 -18.28 19.07 -23.81
N LEU A 46 -17.69 18.21 -22.97
CA LEU A 46 -18.34 17.00 -22.45
C LEU A 46 -19.56 17.31 -21.58
N GLN A 47 -19.54 18.40 -20.83
CA GLN A 47 -20.68 18.85 -20.04
C GLN A 47 -21.82 19.37 -20.94
N SER A 48 -21.49 20.03 -22.05
CA SER A 48 -22.47 20.57 -23.00
C SER A 48 -23.08 19.53 -23.96
N THR A 49 -22.39 18.42 -24.23
CA THR A 49 -22.88 17.36 -25.12
C THR A 49 -24.04 16.59 -24.47
N GLN A 50 -25.24 16.80 -25.00
CA GLN A 50 -26.48 16.08 -24.61
C GLN A 50 -26.70 14.79 -25.42
N ASP A 51 -26.10 14.68 -26.61
CA ASP A 51 -26.27 13.53 -27.50
C ASP A 51 -25.41 12.35 -27.03
N THR A 52 -26.05 11.31 -26.52
CA THR A 52 -25.42 10.12 -25.92
C THR A 52 -24.57 9.34 -26.93
N SER A 53 -24.83 9.48 -28.22
CA SER A 53 -24.13 8.75 -29.29
C SER A 53 -22.77 9.35 -29.66
N SER A 54 -22.57 10.65 -29.43
CA SER A 54 -21.34 11.39 -29.80
C SER A 54 -20.37 11.63 -28.64
N VAL A 55 -20.79 11.38 -27.39
CA VAL A 55 -19.94 11.57 -26.20
C VAL A 55 -18.65 10.75 -26.29
N GLY A 56 -18.72 9.48 -26.69
CA GLY A 56 -17.54 8.61 -26.79
C GLY A 56 -16.51 9.11 -27.80
N GLN A 57 -16.95 9.54 -28.99
CA GLN A 57 -16.06 10.11 -30.01
C GLN A 57 -15.48 11.47 -29.58
N THR A 58 -16.27 12.28 -28.85
CA THR A 58 -15.81 13.56 -28.30
C THR A 58 -14.70 13.34 -27.26
N ILE A 59 -14.82 12.31 -26.41
CA ILE A 59 -13.75 11.93 -25.47
C ILE A 59 -12.51 11.50 -26.23
N VAL A 60 -12.62 10.53 -27.15
CA VAL A 60 -11.45 10.00 -27.89
C VAL A 60 -10.72 11.10 -28.66
N SER A 61 -11.45 11.91 -29.43
CA SER A 61 -10.85 13.01 -30.20
C SER A 61 -10.28 14.13 -29.30
N GLY A 62 -10.94 14.41 -28.18
CA GLY A 62 -10.47 15.35 -27.18
C GLY A 62 -9.18 14.92 -26.50
N GLU A 63 -9.12 13.67 -26.04
CA GLU A 63 -7.92 13.06 -25.43
C GLU A 63 -6.77 12.98 -26.45
N GLN A 64 -7.05 12.61 -27.71
CA GLN A 64 -6.03 12.64 -28.78
C GLN A 64 -5.45 14.04 -29.01
N LYS A 65 -6.31 15.07 -28.98
CA LYS A 65 -5.86 16.45 -29.06
C LYS A 65 -5.03 16.86 -27.84
N ALA A 66 -5.45 16.48 -26.64
CA ALA A 66 -4.70 16.75 -25.40
C ALA A 66 -3.31 16.08 -25.42
N MET A 67 -3.22 14.84 -25.90
CA MET A 67 -1.95 14.15 -26.10
C MET A 67 -1.02 14.89 -27.07
N ALA A 68 -1.54 15.41 -28.19
CA ALA A 68 -0.75 16.20 -29.13
C ALA A 68 -0.23 17.50 -28.49
N GLU A 69 -1.07 18.21 -27.73
CA GLU A 69 -0.66 19.40 -26.97
C GLU A 69 0.41 19.08 -25.91
N LYS A 70 0.31 17.92 -25.24
CA LYS A 70 1.32 17.42 -24.30
C LYS A 70 2.62 17.03 -24.99
N GLN A 71 2.56 16.43 -26.18
CA GLN A 71 3.75 16.14 -27.00
C GLN A 71 4.51 17.42 -27.38
N ASP A 72 3.80 18.46 -27.82
CA ASP A 72 4.39 19.76 -28.14
C ASP A 72 5.00 20.43 -26.91
N ALA A 73 4.36 20.28 -25.74
CA ALA A 73 4.90 20.73 -24.46
C ALA A 73 6.21 20.01 -24.09
N ILE A 74 6.28 18.68 -24.25
CA ILE A 74 7.49 17.88 -24.00
C ILE A 74 8.62 18.34 -24.92
N LEU A 75 8.37 18.49 -26.22
CA LEU A 75 9.38 18.97 -27.18
C LEU A 75 9.89 20.38 -26.82
N SER A 76 8.97 21.26 -26.40
CA SER A 76 9.30 22.63 -25.98
C SER A 76 10.13 22.68 -24.70
N LEU A 77 9.88 21.77 -23.74
CA LEU A 77 10.64 21.67 -22.50
C LEU A 77 11.99 20.96 -22.70
N ALA A 78 12.06 19.98 -23.60
CA ALA A 78 13.28 19.27 -23.98
C ALA A 78 14.28 20.19 -24.71
N ALA A 79 13.79 21.13 -25.53
CA ALA A 79 14.62 22.12 -26.22
C ALA A 79 15.43 23.02 -25.27
N GLU A 80 15.03 23.13 -24.00
CA GLU A 80 15.73 23.91 -22.97
C GLU A 80 16.88 23.14 -22.29
N GLY A 81 17.03 21.85 -22.57
CA GLY A 81 18.03 20.99 -21.93
C GLY A 81 17.88 20.92 -20.41
N ASP A 82 18.98 20.79 -19.68
CA ASP A 82 19.01 20.66 -18.22
C ASP A 82 18.94 22.01 -17.46
N ARG A 83 18.57 23.10 -18.14
CA ARG A 83 18.41 24.42 -17.51
C ARG A 83 17.27 24.40 -16.49
N ARG A 84 17.47 25.08 -15.35
CA ARG A 84 16.48 25.18 -14.27
C ARG A 84 15.69 26.48 -14.35
N VAL A 85 14.49 26.48 -13.77
CA VAL A 85 13.67 27.69 -13.63
C VAL A 85 14.30 28.64 -12.61
N THR A 86 14.28 29.95 -12.89
CA THR A 86 14.82 30.96 -11.97
C THR A 86 14.16 30.89 -10.58
N PRO A 87 14.89 31.04 -9.46
CA PRO A 87 14.33 30.88 -8.11
C PRO A 87 13.09 31.76 -7.82
N LYS A 88 13.02 32.95 -8.44
CA LYS A 88 11.88 33.87 -8.28
C LYS A 88 10.60 33.32 -8.90
N ASP A 89 10.71 32.55 -9.99
CA ASP A 89 9.55 32.08 -10.74
C ASP A 89 9.12 30.65 -10.35
N GLN A 90 9.92 29.92 -9.56
CA GLN A 90 9.63 28.52 -9.19
C GLN A 90 8.27 28.38 -8.48
N SER A 91 7.94 29.28 -7.55
CA SER A 91 6.63 29.25 -6.87
C SER A 91 5.46 29.44 -7.84
N ALA A 92 5.61 30.28 -8.87
CA ALA A 92 4.57 30.51 -9.86
C ALA A 92 4.39 29.29 -10.77
N VAL A 93 5.49 28.62 -11.15
CA VAL A 93 5.46 27.37 -11.90
C VAL A 93 4.77 26.26 -11.11
N CYS A 94 5.10 26.08 -9.82
CA CYS A 94 4.46 25.06 -8.98
C CYS A 94 2.95 25.33 -8.79
N GLN A 95 2.53 26.59 -8.62
CA GLN A 95 1.09 26.93 -8.58
C GLN A 95 0.38 26.68 -9.92
N SER A 96 1.05 26.96 -11.05
CA SER A 96 0.51 26.66 -12.37
C SER A 96 0.36 25.15 -12.59
N LEU A 97 1.32 24.35 -12.10
CA LEU A 97 1.28 22.89 -12.18
C LEU A 97 0.15 22.30 -11.31
N LEU A 98 -0.05 22.82 -10.09
CA LEU A 98 -1.20 22.45 -9.25
C LEU A 98 -2.54 22.79 -9.92
N THR A 99 -2.61 23.93 -10.60
CA THR A 99 -3.82 24.35 -11.33
C THR A 99 -4.11 23.40 -12.48
N TYR A 100 -3.07 22.98 -13.20
CA TYR A 100 -3.15 21.98 -14.25
C TYR A 100 -3.66 20.63 -13.72
N PHE A 101 -3.06 20.11 -12.64
CA PHE A 101 -3.49 18.85 -12.02
C PHE A 101 -4.95 18.85 -11.59
N LYS A 102 -5.45 19.97 -11.05
CA LYS A 102 -6.86 20.11 -10.67
C LYS A 102 -7.79 20.11 -11.89
N ALA A 103 -7.42 20.81 -12.97
CA ALA A 103 -8.21 20.83 -14.19
C ALA A 103 -8.31 19.45 -14.84
N GLU A 104 -7.21 18.70 -14.88
CA GLU A 104 -7.19 17.30 -15.35
C GLU A 104 -8.05 16.39 -14.47
N GLN A 105 -7.95 16.52 -13.14
CA GLN A 105 -8.80 15.75 -12.23
C GLN A 105 -10.30 16.01 -12.44
N GLU A 106 -10.70 17.27 -12.65
CA GLU A 106 -12.10 17.65 -12.94
C GLU A 106 -12.58 17.06 -14.28
N LEU A 107 -11.73 17.08 -15.31
CA LEU A 107 -11.99 16.44 -16.60
C LEU A 107 -12.19 14.92 -16.42
N LEU A 108 -11.25 14.26 -15.75
CA LEU A 108 -11.29 12.80 -15.53
C LEU A 108 -12.52 12.37 -14.72
N LEU A 109 -12.92 13.14 -13.71
CA LEU A 109 -14.15 12.89 -12.97
C LEU A 109 -15.39 13.00 -13.88
N THR A 110 -15.44 14.01 -14.74
CA THR A 110 -16.52 14.17 -15.72
C THR A 110 -16.54 13.00 -16.71
N ILE A 111 -15.37 12.56 -17.17
CA ILE A 111 -15.23 11.36 -18.02
C ILE A 111 -15.73 10.11 -17.27
N ILE A 112 -15.42 9.94 -15.99
CA ILE A 112 -15.92 8.81 -15.18
C ILE A 112 -17.44 8.85 -15.05
N GLU A 113 -18.03 10.02 -14.79
CA GLU A 113 -19.49 10.22 -14.67
C GLU A 113 -20.22 9.91 -15.97
N LYS A 114 -19.64 10.29 -17.12
CA LYS A 114 -20.20 10.03 -18.44
C LYS A 114 -20.16 8.56 -18.85
N ARG A 115 -19.46 7.68 -18.11
CA ARG A 115 -19.41 6.25 -18.43
C ARG A 115 -20.80 5.63 -18.49
N ASP A 116 -21.71 5.99 -17.59
CA ASP A 116 -23.02 5.33 -17.54
C ASP A 116 -23.90 5.62 -18.77
N ILE A 117 -23.47 6.57 -19.60
CA ILE A 117 -24.09 6.94 -20.87
C ILE A 117 -23.37 6.24 -22.06
N ILE A 118 -22.11 5.80 -21.86
CA ILE A 118 -21.25 5.23 -22.90
C ILE A 118 -21.30 3.71 -22.87
N GLN A 119 -21.44 3.12 -24.05
CA GLN A 119 -21.73 1.71 -24.22
C GLN A 119 -20.49 0.86 -24.38
N PHE A 120 -20.47 -0.23 -23.63
CA PHE A 120 -19.42 -1.22 -23.58
C PHE A 120 -19.53 -2.21 -24.75
N PRO A 121 -18.45 -2.69 -25.41
CA PRO A 121 -17.01 -2.41 -25.33
C PRO A 121 -16.46 -1.62 -26.53
N LEU A 122 -17.24 -1.40 -27.60
CA LEU A 122 -16.76 -0.76 -28.84
C LEU A 122 -16.40 0.72 -28.64
N GLY A 123 -17.10 1.43 -27.75
CA GLY A 123 -16.78 2.81 -27.39
C GLY A 123 -15.79 2.94 -26.23
N THR A 124 -15.63 1.90 -25.40
CA THR A 124 -14.87 2.01 -24.15
C THR A 124 -13.40 1.62 -24.31
N ALA A 125 -13.06 0.68 -25.19
CA ALA A 125 -11.67 0.31 -25.45
C ALA A 125 -10.82 1.46 -26.04
N PRO A 126 -11.29 2.23 -27.04
CA PRO A 126 -10.56 3.40 -27.53
C PRO A 126 -10.38 4.48 -26.46
N ILE A 127 -11.39 4.70 -25.61
CA ILE A 127 -11.31 5.68 -24.50
C ILE A 127 -10.27 5.24 -23.46
N ALA A 128 -10.28 3.97 -23.02
CA ALA A 128 -9.29 3.47 -22.07
C ALA A 128 -7.87 3.62 -22.61
N THR A 129 -7.67 3.34 -23.90
CA THR A 129 -6.38 3.48 -24.59
C THR A 129 -5.93 4.94 -24.65
N ALA A 130 -6.83 5.85 -25.04
CA ALA A 130 -6.54 7.27 -25.09
C ALA A 130 -6.18 7.81 -23.71
N LEU A 131 -6.88 7.39 -22.66
CA LEU A 131 -6.59 7.77 -21.27
C LEU A 131 -5.25 7.19 -20.76
N ASP A 132 -4.91 5.95 -21.13
CA ASP A 132 -3.63 5.33 -20.75
C ASP A 132 -2.45 6.05 -21.40
N ALA A 133 -2.57 6.36 -22.70
CA ALA A 133 -1.57 7.13 -23.43
C ALA A 133 -1.48 8.59 -22.91
N ASP A 134 -2.61 9.20 -22.58
CA ASP A 134 -2.64 10.53 -21.98
C ASP A 134 -2.00 10.56 -20.58
N GLN A 135 -2.17 9.50 -19.79
CA GLN A 135 -1.49 9.34 -18.50
C GLN A 135 0.02 9.31 -18.66
N GLU A 136 0.55 8.59 -19.66
CA GLU A 136 2.00 8.50 -19.94
C GLU A 136 2.58 9.88 -20.31
N MET A 137 1.88 10.61 -21.18
CA MET A 137 2.28 11.95 -21.61
C MET A 137 2.23 12.95 -20.46
N THR A 138 1.19 12.87 -19.64
CA THR A 138 1.03 13.69 -18.43
C THR A 138 2.14 13.39 -17.42
N ASP A 139 2.54 12.12 -17.25
CA ASP A 139 3.65 11.71 -16.38
C ASP A 139 4.98 12.33 -16.85
N LEU A 140 5.26 12.28 -18.15
CA LEU A 140 6.49 12.85 -18.74
C LEU A 140 6.55 14.38 -18.57
N VAL A 141 5.48 15.10 -18.89
CA VAL A 141 5.39 16.56 -18.69
C VAL A 141 5.57 16.91 -17.21
N SER A 142 4.88 16.19 -16.32
CA SER A 142 4.93 16.43 -14.88
C SER A 142 6.33 16.21 -14.32
N TYR A 143 6.99 15.11 -14.72
CA TYR A 143 8.34 14.80 -14.28
C TYR A 143 9.35 15.84 -14.76
N ASP A 144 9.29 16.26 -16.02
CA ASP A 144 10.23 17.23 -16.56
C ASP A 144 10.04 18.63 -15.93
N VAL A 145 8.80 19.06 -15.71
CA VAL A 145 8.52 20.32 -14.98
C VAL A 145 9.01 20.25 -13.53
N MET A 146 8.74 19.15 -12.80
CA MET A 146 9.21 18.97 -11.42
C MET A 146 10.74 18.90 -11.34
N ARG A 147 11.41 18.27 -12.31
CA ARG A 147 12.88 18.21 -12.38
C ARG A 147 13.50 19.60 -12.58
N LYS A 148 12.86 20.45 -13.41
CA LYS A 148 13.32 21.83 -13.66
C LYS A 148 12.94 22.81 -12.54
N ALA A 149 11.93 22.51 -11.72
CA ALA A 149 11.45 23.31 -10.59
C ALA A 149 11.67 22.61 -9.23
N SER A 150 12.91 22.67 -8.72
CA SER A 150 13.34 21.90 -7.54
C SER A 150 12.80 22.36 -6.17
N ILE A 151 12.06 23.47 -6.09
CA ILE A 151 11.47 23.99 -4.83
C ILE A 151 10.00 23.53 -4.63
N CYS A 152 9.37 22.84 -5.59
CA CYS A 152 7.97 22.44 -5.42
C CYS A 152 7.76 21.64 -4.12
N SER A 153 6.77 22.06 -3.32
CA SER A 153 6.47 21.47 -2.01
C SER A 153 5.94 20.05 -2.14
N ASP A 154 5.97 19.29 -1.02
CA ASP A 154 5.37 17.95 -0.91
C ASP A 154 3.89 17.93 -1.35
N ASP A 155 3.19 19.06 -1.25
CA ASP A 155 1.82 19.21 -1.74
C ASP A 155 1.67 18.96 -3.23
N VAL A 156 2.65 19.38 -4.04
CA VAL A 156 2.64 19.17 -5.50
C VAL A 156 2.80 17.69 -5.83
N GLN A 157 3.70 17.00 -5.13
CA GLN A 157 3.89 15.55 -5.28
C GLN A 157 2.63 14.79 -4.87
N ASN A 158 1.97 15.18 -3.79
CA ASN A 158 0.70 14.60 -3.37
C ASN A 158 -0.38 14.77 -4.45
N HIS A 159 -0.52 15.95 -5.05
CA HIS A 159 -1.50 16.19 -6.11
C HIS A 159 -1.18 15.42 -7.40
N TYR A 160 0.11 15.25 -7.73
CA TYR A 160 0.55 14.40 -8.83
C TYR A 160 0.05 12.96 -8.66
N TRP A 161 0.24 12.36 -7.49
CA TRP A 161 -0.24 11.00 -7.21
C TRP A 161 -1.77 10.89 -7.23
N VAL A 162 -2.49 11.91 -6.75
CA VAL A 162 -3.95 11.95 -6.84
C VAL A 162 -4.43 12.03 -8.29
N MET A 163 -3.80 12.86 -9.12
CA MET A 163 -4.10 12.96 -10.56
C MET A 163 -3.83 11.62 -11.26
N LYS A 164 -2.67 11.00 -11.01
CA LYS A 164 -2.33 9.69 -11.56
C LYS A 164 -3.34 8.60 -11.17
N GLY A 165 -3.79 8.62 -9.92
CA GLY A 165 -4.88 7.74 -9.45
C GLY A 165 -6.20 8.00 -10.18
N ALA A 166 -6.52 9.25 -10.52
CA ALA A 166 -7.72 9.61 -11.28
C ALA A 166 -7.67 9.06 -12.72
N PHE A 167 -6.52 9.13 -13.40
CA PHE A 167 -6.33 8.52 -14.73
C PHE A 167 -6.54 7.00 -14.68
N THR A 168 -5.90 6.34 -13.72
CA THR A 168 -6.06 4.90 -13.51
C THR A 168 -7.53 4.56 -13.21
N GLN A 169 -8.22 5.37 -12.42
CA GLN A 169 -9.64 5.18 -12.14
C GLN A 169 -10.51 5.34 -13.38
N ALA A 170 -10.24 6.34 -14.22
CA ALA A 170 -10.93 6.54 -15.49
C ALA A 170 -10.65 5.36 -16.44
N SER A 171 -9.40 4.99 -16.69
CA SER A 171 -9.04 3.87 -17.57
C SER A 171 -9.70 2.55 -17.14
N VAL A 172 -9.61 2.18 -15.85
CA VAL A 172 -10.25 0.97 -15.31
C VAL A 172 -11.76 0.96 -15.51
N ARG A 173 -12.40 2.14 -15.48
CA ARG A 173 -13.84 2.29 -15.67
C ARG A 173 -14.28 1.94 -17.10
N TYR A 174 -13.38 2.07 -18.08
CA TYR A 174 -13.60 1.83 -19.51
C TYR A 174 -12.99 0.51 -20.04
N THR A 175 -12.09 -0.16 -19.31
CA THR A 175 -11.61 -1.53 -19.63
C THR A 175 -12.66 -2.62 -19.34
N LEU A 176 -12.51 -3.81 -19.97
CA LEU A 176 -13.39 -4.95 -19.65
C LEU A 176 -13.38 -5.24 -18.14
N PRO A 177 -14.55 -5.51 -17.52
CA PRO A 177 -14.63 -5.72 -16.10
C PRO A 177 -13.86 -6.97 -15.74
N THR A 178 -12.81 -6.82 -14.93
CA THR A 178 -12.05 -7.94 -14.37
C THR A 178 -12.06 -7.90 -12.85
N ASN A 179 -11.65 -9.01 -12.25
CA ASN A 179 -11.19 -8.94 -10.86
C ASN A 179 -10.05 -7.90 -10.75
N PRO A 180 -10.10 -7.00 -9.75
CA PRO A 180 -9.04 -6.03 -9.54
C PRO A 180 -7.67 -6.73 -9.46
N SER A 181 -6.67 -6.21 -10.17
CA SER A 181 -5.29 -6.73 -10.10
C SER A 181 -4.76 -6.79 -8.66
N THR A 182 -5.26 -5.91 -7.79
CA THR A 182 -4.98 -5.93 -6.35
C THR A 182 -5.50 -7.19 -5.66
N ASN A 183 -6.74 -7.61 -5.98
CA ASN A 183 -7.29 -8.84 -5.40
C ASN A 183 -6.48 -10.07 -5.84
N TYR A 184 -6.02 -10.07 -7.10
CA TYR A 184 -5.13 -11.11 -7.60
C TYR A 184 -3.78 -11.14 -6.87
N LEU A 185 -3.13 -9.98 -6.70
CA LEU A 185 -1.87 -9.88 -5.95
C LEU A 185 -2.04 -10.37 -4.50
N THR A 186 -3.06 -9.89 -3.80
CA THR A 186 -3.33 -10.30 -2.42
C THR A 186 -3.57 -11.80 -2.36
N ARG A 187 -4.38 -12.35 -3.27
CA ARG A 187 -4.68 -13.78 -3.32
C ARG A 187 -3.42 -14.61 -3.56
N HIS A 188 -2.56 -14.21 -4.49
CA HIS A 188 -1.28 -14.87 -4.74
C HIS A 188 -0.40 -14.93 -3.48
N VAL A 189 -0.31 -13.82 -2.75
CA VAL A 189 0.44 -13.74 -1.49
C VAL A 189 -0.17 -14.67 -0.43
N VAL A 190 -1.50 -14.75 -0.34
CA VAL A 190 -2.20 -15.64 0.60
C VAL A 190 -1.96 -17.10 0.26
N GLU A 191 -2.10 -17.48 -1.01
CA GLU A 191 -1.88 -18.87 -1.46
C GLU A 191 -0.46 -19.37 -1.19
N ARG A 192 0.53 -18.46 -1.14
CA ARG A 192 1.92 -18.76 -0.78
C ARG A 192 2.19 -18.78 0.73
N LEU A 193 1.38 -18.08 1.51
CA LEU A 193 1.53 -17.90 2.97
C LEU A 193 0.43 -18.60 3.77
N SER A 194 -0.34 -19.48 3.14
CA SER A 194 -1.41 -20.24 3.78
C SER A 194 -1.59 -21.59 3.09
N ILE A 195 -2.27 -22.50 3.76
CA ILE A 195 -2.61 -23.81 3.21
C ILE A 195 -4.00 -23.68 2.59
N CYS A 196 -4.06 -23.80 1.27
CA CYS A 196 -5.31 -23.69 0.50
C CYS A 196 -5.75 -25.01 -0.13
N SER A 197 -4.89 -26.04 -0.14
CA SER A 197 -5.20 -27.37 -0.67
C SER A 197 -4.66 -28.48 0.25
N PRO A 198 -5.33 -29.65 0.32
CA PRO A 198 -4.84 -30.82 1.05
C PRO A 198 -3.46 -31.32 0.59
N ASP A 199 -3.07 -31.06 -0.67
CA ASP A 199 -1.82 -31.55 -1.25
C ASP A 199 -0.58 -30.71 -0.86
N GLN A 200 -0.79 -29.58 -0.19
CA GLN A 200 0.28 -28.67 0.19
C GLN A 200 0.99 -29.14 1.47
N ASP A 201 2.32 -29.15 1.43
CA ASP A 201 3.15 -29.48 2.58
C ASP A 201 3.27 -28.26 3.53
N PRO A 202 2.69 -28.32 4.75
CA PRO A 202 2.69 -27.19 5.68
C PRO A 202 4.09 -26.87 6.23
N THR A 203 5.02 -27.82 6.18
CA THR A 203 6.38 -27.63 6.72
C THR A 203 7.23 -26.71 5.84
N LYS A 204 6.83 -26.52 4.59
CA LYS A 204 7.53 -25.66 3.62
C LYS A 204 7.12 -24.19 3.70
N ILE A 205 6.08 -23.86 4.47
CA ILE A 205 5.58 -22.50 4.63
C ILE A 205 6.18 -21.90 5.92
N PRO A 206 7.02 -20.86 5.83
CA PRO A 206 7.77 -20.36 6.99
C PRO A 206 6.88 -19.64 8.02
N PHE A 207 5.82 -18.97 7.58
CA PHE A 207 4.81 -18.42 8.48
C PHE A 207 3.47 -18.25 7.76
N TYR A 208 2.41 -18.11 8.56
CA TYR A 208 1.04 -18.12 8.08
C TYR A 208 0.41 -16.73 8.08
N ARG A 209 -0.35 -16.43 7.02
CA ARG A 209 -1.24 -15.27 6.95
C ARG A 209 -2.63 -15.71 6.57
N THR A 210 -3.60 -14.95 7.07
CA THR A 210 -5.00 -15.12 6.71
C THR A 210 -5.42 -13.97 5.82
N SER A 211 -6.60 -14.08 5.21
CA SER A 211 -7.20 -13.03 4.41
C SER A 211 -8.64 -12.80 4.81
N THR A 212 -9.15 -11.64 4.45
CA THR A 212 -10.57 -11.29 4.57
C THR A 212 -10.97 -10.45 3.38
N GLU A 213 -12.28 -10.39 3.12
CA GLU A 213 -12.84 -9.58 2.06
C GLU A 213 -13.61 -8.39 2.63
N PHE A 214 -13.30 -7.19 2.14
CA PHE A 214 -14.00 -5.96 2.48
C PHE A 214 -15.07 -5.70 1.42
N THR A 215 -16.30 -6.13 1.72
CA THR A 215 -17.48 -5.87 0.89
C THR A 215 -18.05 -4.47 1.18
N ASN A 216 -18.61 -3.81 0.17
CA ASN A 216 -19.21 -2.49 0.34
C ASN A 216 -20.45 -2.54 1.25
N GLN A 217 -21.20 -3.64 1.23
CA GLN A 217 -22.39 -3.84 2.08
C GLN A 217 -22.03 -3.82 3.58
N LEU A 218 -20.92 -4.44 3.98
CA LEU A 218 -20.52 -4.54 5.38
C LEU A 218 -19.64 -3.37 5.82
N TYR A 219 -18.68 -2.97 5.00
CA TYR A 219 -17.64 -2.01 5.38
C TYR A 219 -17.88 -0.59 4.85
N GLY A 220 -18.70 -0.43 3.80
CA GLY A 220 -19.12 0.86 3.23
C GLY A 220 -18.00 1.90 3.14
N LYS A 221 -18.12 2.97 3.94
CA LYS A 221 -17.15 4.08 4.02
C LYS A 221 -15.74 3.63 4.40
N CYS A 222 -15.59 2.63 5.28
CA CYS A 222 -14.29 2.10 5.69
C CYS A 222 -13.54 1.47 4.51
N ALA A 223 -14.23 0.64 3.71
CA ALA A 223 -13.63 0.04 2.52
C ALA A 223 -13.25 1.10 1.48
N LYS A 224 -14.07 2.14 1.31
CA LYS A 224 -13.78 3.26 0.40
C LYS A 224 -12.54 4.06 0.81
N GLU A 225 -12.43 4.39 2.10
CA GLU A 225 -11.25 5.07 2.64
C GLU A 225 -9.98 4.20 2.56
N PHE A 226 -10.09 2.90 2.84
CA PHE A 226 -8.96 1.98 2.71
C PHE A 226 -8.48 1.87 1.25
N LYS A 227 -9.40 1.75 0.28
CA LYS A 227 -9.09 1.80 -1.16
C LYS A 227 -8.43 3.13 -1.55
N ARG A 228 -8.94 4.25 -1.02
CA ARG A 228 -8.37 5.59 -1.26
C ARG A 228 -6.91 5.65 -0.84
N ARG A 229 -6.57 5.11 0.33
CA ARG A 229 -5.20 5.08 0.86
C ARG A 229 -4.27 4.16 0.05
N LEU A 230 -4.81 3.12 -0.56
CA LEU A 230 -4.06 2.24 -1.47
C LEU A 230 -3.91 2.83 -2.88
N GLY A 231 -4.48 4.01 -3.16
CA GLY A 231 -4.49 4.58 -4.51
C GLY A 231 -5.41 3.83 -5.48
N LEU A 232 -6.38 3.07 -4.97
CA LEU A 232 -7.33 2.31 -5.78
C LEU A 232 -8.57 3.15 -6.13
N PRO A 233 -9.18 2.89 -7.30
CA PRO A 233 -10.40 3.58 -7.71
C PRO A 233 -11.53 3.38 -6.69
N GLN A 234 -12.30 4.44 -6.47
CA GLN A 234 -13.47 4.44 -5.58
C GLN A 234 -14.62 3.65 -6.22
N CYS A 235 -14.52 2.33 -6.17
CA CYS A 235 -15.50 1.40 -6.70
C CYS A 235 -16.15 0.57 -5.57
N ASP A 236 -17.38 0.13 -5.79
CA ASP A 236 -18.12 -0.69 -4.82
C ASP A 236 -17.73 -2.19 -4.86
N ARG A 237 -16.78 -2.56 -5.73
CA ARG A 237 -16.27 -3.95 -5.83
C ARG A 237 -15.62 -4.40 -4.53
N PRO A 238 -15.77 -5.66 -4.11
CA PRO A 238 -15.07 -6.16 -2.94
C PRO A 238 -13.54 -6.08 -3.07
N LEU A 239 -12.87 -5.83 -1.95
CA LEU A 239 -11.41 -5.80 -1.87
C LEU A 239 -10.89 -6.93 -0.99
N PHE A 240 -9.96 -7.72 -1.50
CA PHE A 240 -9.30 -8.77 -0.75
C PHE A 240 -8.12 -8.20 0.03
N VAL A 241 -8.08 -8.43 1.35
CA VAL A 241 -7.13 -7.82 2.28
C VAL A 241 -6.40 -8.89 3.09
N LEU A 242 -5.09 -8.69 3.28
CA LEU A 242 -4.29 -9.52 4.17
C LEU A 242 -4.63 -9.23 5.63
N ARG A 243 -4.86 -10.29 6.41
CA ARG A 243 -5.11 -10.22 7.84
C ARG A 243 -3.97 -10.89 8.59
N ASN A 244 -3.29 -10.08 9.41
CA ASN A 244 -2.29 -10.55 10.36
C ASN A 244 -2.88 -10.59 11.76
N VAL A 245 -2.98 -11.78 12.34
CA VAL A 245 -3.40 -11.93 13.74
C VAL A 245 -2.15 -12.30 14.55
N VAL A 246 -1.71 -11.40 15.41
CA VAL A 246 -0.53 -11.61 16.26
C VAL A 246 -0.99 -12.02 17.64
N MET A 247 -0.80 -13.30 17.96
CA MET A 247 -1.05 -13.85 19.31
C MET A 247 0.24 -14.30 20.00
N SER A 248 1.32 -14.47 19.23
CA SER A 248 2.60 -14.90 19.76
C SER A 248 3.37 -13.70 20.34
N PRO A 249 3.93 -13.81 21.56
CA PRO A 249 4.79 -12.77 22.15
C PRO A 249 6.24 -12.87 21.67
N PHE A 250 6.65 -13.99 21.08
CA PHE A 250 8.02 -14.31 20.66
C PHE A 250 8.52 -13.71 19.32
N PRO A 251 7.69 -13.13 18.42
CA PRO A 251 8.19 -12.70 17.11
C PRO A 251 9.30 -11.64 17.17
N THR A 252 9.36 -10.83 18.24
CA THR A 252 10.34 -9.76 18.43
C THR A 252 11.69 -10.24 18.96
N ASP A 253 11.80 -11.50 19.38
CA ASP A 253 13.04 -12.06 19.89
C ASP A 253 13.98 -12.40 18.73
N ASN A 254 15.27 -12.13 18.92
CA ASN A 254 16.35 -12.49 17.98
C ASN A 254 16.13 -12.03 16.53
N ASP A 255 15.46 -10.89 16.32
CA ASP A 255 15.21 -10.30 15.01
C ASP A 255 14.42 -11.19 14.03
N PHE A 256 13.64 -12.14 14.56
CA PHE A 256 12.84 -13.06 13.75
C PHE A 256 11.78 -12.34 12.88
N ILE A 257 11.29 -11.16 13.31
CA ILE A 257 10.44 -10.29 12.47
C ILE A 257 11.11 -9.98 11.14
N SER A 258 12.39 -9.60 11.14
CA SER A 258 13.08 -9.16 9.93
C SER A 258 13.16 -10.30 8.91
N THR A 259 13.48 -11.51 9.37
CA THR A 259 13.46 -12.71 8.50
C THR A 259 12.08 -12.99 7.90
N MET A 260 11.01 -12.84 8.69
CA MET A 260 9.64 -12.99 8.18
C MET A 260 9.26 -11.89 7.18
N VAL A 261 9.69 -10.65 7.41
CA VAL A 261 9.44 -9.51 6.53
C VAL A 261 10.17 -9.68 5.20
N ASP A 262 11.42 -10.15 5.21
CA ASP A 262 12.19 -10.40 3.98
C ASP A 262 11.54 -11.49 3.14
N TYR A 263 11.09 -12.59 3.76
CA TYR A 263 10.35 -13.63 3.06
C TYR A 263 8.98 -13.13 2.56
N PHE A 264 8.27 -12.32 3.36
CA PHE A 264 7.03 -11.69 2.90
C PHE A 264 7.27 -10.84 1.66
N LEU A 265 8.32 -10.01 1.69
CA LEU A 265 8.68 -9.13 0.60
C LEU A 265 9.00 -9.91 -0.67
N SER A 266 9.77 -10.99 -0.58
CA SER A 266 10.10 -11.81 -1.76
C SER A 266 8.85 -12.42 -2.41
N VAL A 267 7.90 -12.92 -1.61
CA VAL A 267 6.61 -13.43 -2.10
C VAL A 267 5.78 -12.32 -2.76
N VAL A 268 5.77 -11.13 -2.18
CA VAL A 268 5.07 -9.96 -2.75
C VAL A 268 5.73 -9.52 -4.07
N GLU A 269 7.06 -9.47 -4.13
CA GLU A 269 7.81 -9.12 -5.33
C GLU A 269 7.54 -10.10 -6.48
N ASP A 270 7.52 -11.40 -6.19
CA ASP A 270 7.12 -12.45 -7.14
C ASP A 270 5.70 -12.19 -7.67
N GLY A 271 4.74 -11.93 -6.77
CA GLY A 271 3.38 -11.59 -7.15
C GLY A 271 3.30 -10.33 -8.00
N VAL A 272 4.07 -9.29 -7.69
CA VAL A 272 4.15 -8.05 -8.46
C VAL A 272 4.72 -8.30 -9.86
N ARG A 273 5.76 -9.13 -10.00
CA ARG A 273 6.32 -9.51 -11.32
C ARG A 273 5.25 -10.19 -12.17
N LEU A 274 4.46 -11.10 -11.59
CA LEU A 274 3.35 -11.76 -12.29
C LEU A 274 2.25 -10.75 -12.67
N CYS A 275 1.87 -9.85 -11.76
CA CYS A 275 0.90 -8.79 -12.03
C CYS A 275 1.34 -7.86 -13.17
N ARG A 276 2.63 -7.52 -13.24
CA ARG A 276 3.19 -6.70 -14.32
C ARG A 276 3.10 -7.42 -15.66
N LYS A 277 3.52 -8.70 -15.72
CA LYS A 277 3.37 -9.52 -16.94
C LYS A 277 1.91 -9.66 -17.36
N ARG A 278 1.02 -9.87 -16.39
CA ARG A 278 -0.43 -10.02 -16.61
C ARG A 278 -1.05 -8.77 -17.22
N ASN A 279 -0.68 -7.58 -16.75
CA ASN A 279 -1.26 -6.31 -17.19
C ASN A 279 -0.40 -5.55 -18.21
N ALA A 280 0.67 -6.16 -18.72
CA ALA A 280 1.47 -5.54 -19.76
C ALA A 280 0.64 -5.36 -21.03
N SER A 281 0.70 -4.16 -21.61
CA SER A 281 0.21 -3.87 -22.95
C SER A 281 1.31 -4.17 -23.99
N GLY A 282 0.93 -4.21 -25.26
CA GLY A 282 1.86 -4.40 -26.37
C GLY A 282 1.52 -5.60 -27.25
N PRO A 283 2.29 -5.81 -28.33
CA PRO A 283 1.92 -6.72 -29.39
C PRO A 283 1.95 -8.17 -28.90
N VAL A 284 1.06 -9.00 -29.46
CA VAL A 284 1.01 -10.44 -29.20
C VAL A 284 0.41 -11.17 -30.40
N ILE A 285 0.54 -12.49 -30.41
CA ILE A 285 -0.15 -13.32 -31.40
C ILE A 285 -1.62 -13.44 -31.02
N HIS A 286 -2.48 -12.95 -31.89
CA HIS A 286 -3.93 -12.95 -31.72
C HIS A 286 -4.58 -14.16 -32.40
N ARG A 287 -5.69 -14.63 -31.83
CA ARG A 287 -6.51 -15.73 -32.35
C ARG A 287 -7.95 -15.24 -32.54
N PHE A 288 -8.51 -15.57 -33.69
CA PHE A 288 -9.86 -15.21 -34.09
C PHE A 288 -10.63 -16.45 -34.51
N VAL A 289 -11.90 -16.51 -34.17
CA VAL A 289 -12.86 -17.48 -34.70
C VAL A 289 -13.40 -16.92 -36.02
N MET A 290 -13.32 -17.72 -37.08
CA MET A 290 -13.83 -17.34 -38.39
C MET A 290 -15.31 -17.72 -38.51
N GLN A 291 -16.11 -16.82 -39.09
CA GLN A 291 -17.55 -17.01 -39.27
C GLN A 291 -18.01 -16.44 -40.62
N GLY A 292 -19.00 -17.10 -41.24
CA GLY A 292 -19.56 -16.70 -42.54
C GLY A 292 -18.83 -17.33 -43.73
N THR A 293 -19.51 -17.42 -44.86
CA THR A 293 -18.93 -17.87 -46.15
C THR A 293 -19.05 -16.79 -47.23
N ASP A 294 -20.10 -15.98 -47.18
CA ASP A 294 -20.33 -14.88 -48.13
C ASP A 294 -19.37 -13.72 -47.82
N GLU A 295 -19.53 -13.12 -46.64
CA GLU A 295 -18.56 -12.23 -46.01
C GLU A 295 -17.95 -12.93 -44.79
N ILE A 296 -16.66 -12.70 -44.55
CA ILE A 296 -15.93 -13.37 -43.47
C ILE A 296 -15.81 -12.41 -42.29
N PHE A 297 -16.30 -12.87 -41.15
CA PHE A 297 -16.17 -12.18 -39.88
C PHE A 297 -15.13 -12.87 -39.00
N LEU A 298 -14.26 -12.08 -38.40
CA LEU A 298 -13.29 -12.52 -37.40
C LEU A 298 -13.78 -12.08 -36.01
N ALA A 299 -14.25 -13.03 -35.22
CA ALA A 299 -14.58 -12.82 -33.82
C ALA A 299 -13.34 -13.11 -32.97
N TYR A 300 -12.79 -12.09 -32.30
CA TYR A 300 -11.59 -12.24 -31.49
C TYR A 300 -11.83 -13.12 -30.25
N GLN A 301 -10.83 -13.91 -29.85
CA GLN A 301 -10.89 -14.74 -28.64
C GLN A 301 -10.27 -14.01 -27.43
N PRO A 302 -11.08 -13.40 -26.55
CA PRO A 302 -10.58 -12.60 -25.44
C PRO A 302 -10.07 -13.46 -24.28
N SER A 303 -9.27 -12.84 -23.40
CA SER A 303 -8.99 -13.36 -22.07
C SER A 303 -9.24 -12.27 -21.02
N LEU A 304 -9.96 -12.61 -19.96
CA LEU A 304 -10.19 -11.70 -18.83
C LEU A 304 -8.96 -11.59 -17.92
N HIS A 305 -8.02 -12.54 -18.05
CA HIS A 305 -6.85 -12.60 -17.20
C HIS A 305 -5.67 -11.80 -17.77
N LEU A 306 -5.43 -11.89 -19.08
CA LEU A 306 -4.30 -11.24 -19.74
C LEU A 306 -4.70 -9.87 -20.30
N GLY A 307 -4.00 -8.80 -19.89
CA GLY A 307 -4.22 -7.43 -20.36
C GLY A 307 -4.18 -7.31 -21.88
N LYS A 308 -3.18 -7.91 -22.52
CA LYS A 308 -3.04 -7.96 -24.00
C LYS A 308 -4.24 -8.57 -24.74
N HIS A 309 -4.99 -9.45 -24.09
CA HIS A 309 -6.14 -10.14 -24.70
C HIS A 309 -7.48 -9.63 -24.15
N ARG A 310 -7.48 -8.58 -23.32
CA ARG A 310 -8.64 -8.08 -22.59
C ARG A 310 -9.46 -7.09 -23.42
N GLN A 311 -9.83 -7.51 -24.62
CA GLN A 311 -10.59 -6.72 -25.58
C GLN A 311 -11.56 -7.63 -26.31
N GLN A 312 -12.73 -7.12 -26.67
CA GLN A 312 -13.69 -7.86 -27.49
C GLN A 312 -13.85 -7.13 -28.83
N ILE A 313 -13.48 -7.81 -29.91
CA ILE A 313 -13.40 -7.22 -31.26
C ILE A 313 -14.05 -8.17 -32.26
N ILE A 314 -14.81 -7.59 -33.20
CA ILE A 314 -15.42 -8.29 -34.33
C ILE A 314 -15.08 -7.50 -35.59
N LEU A 315 -14.32 -8.11 -36.49
CA LEU A 315 -13.86 -7.50 -37.74
C LEU A 315 -14.57 -8.15 -38.92
N ALA A 316 -15.00 -7.35 -39.89
CA ALA A 316 -15.34 -7.84 -41.21
C ALA A 316 -14.06 -7.78 -42.07
N VAL A 317 -13.69 -8.89 -42.71
CA VAL A 317 -12.46 -8.98 -43.50
C VAL A 317 -12.72 -9.57 -44.87
N GLU A 318 -11.94 -9.10 -45.84
CA GLU A 318 -11.85 -9.69 -47.16
C GLU A 318 -10.58 -10.57 -47.20
N LEU A 319 -10.76 -11.84 -47.57
CA LEU A 319 -9.65 -12.75 -47.82
C LEU A 319 -9.37 -12.82 -49.33
N GLU A 320 -8.13 -13.12 -49.67
CA GLU A 320 -7.77 -13.43 -51.06
C GLU A 320 -8.58 -14.62 -51.58
N ASP A 321 -8.95 -14.60 -52.87
CA ASP A 321 -9.90 -15.54 -53.47
C ASP A 321 -9.51 -17.01 -53.24
N HIS A 322 -8.22 -17.33 -53.37
CA HIS A 322 -7.71 -18.69 -53.16
C HIS A 322 -7.89 -19.15 -51.70
N ALA A 323 -7.55 -18.29 -50.73
CA ALA A 323 -7.69 -18.57 -49.31
C ALA A 323 -9.16 -18.65 -48.89
N LYS A 324 -10.03 -17.86 -49.52
CA LYS A 324 -11.48 -17.93 -49.32
C LYS A 324 -12.05 -19.26 -49.80
N SER A 325 -11.65 -19.74 -50.98
CA SER A 325 -12.07 -21.04 -51.50
C SER A 325 -11.64 -22.19 -50.59
N ASP A 326 -10.37 -22.21 -50.15
CA ASP A 326 -9.85 -23.22 -49.23
C ASP A 326 -10.62 -23.22 -47.90
N TYR A 327 -10.90 -22.03 -47.36
CA TYR A 327 -11.69 -21.89 -46.14
C TYR A 327 -13.11 -22.42 -46.29
N ILE A 328 -13.79 -22.15 -47.42
CA ILE A 328 -15.14 -22.66 -47.70
C ILE A 328 -15.12 -24.19 -47.78
N GLU A 329 -14.15 -24.80 -48.47
CA GLU A 329 -14.01 -26.26 -48.56
C GLU A 329 -13.80 -26.91 -47.18
N ILE A 330 -12.92 -26.32 -46.35
CA ILE A 330 -12.68 -26.78 -44.98
C ILE A 330 -13.95 -26.63 -44.13
N ARG A 331 -14.72 -25.55 -44.34
CA ARG A 331 -15.95 -25.28 -43.60
C ARG A 331 -17.07 -26.25 -43.98
N GLU A 332 -17.21 -26.57 -45.26
CA GLU A 332 -18.20 -27.54 -45.75
C GLU A 332 -17.89 -28.96 -45.30
N SER A 333 -16.61 -29.34 -45.27
CA SER A 333 -16.18 -30.65 -44.78
C SER A 333 -16.34 -30.82 -43.27
N ASN A 334 -16.15 -29.75 -42.47
CA ASN A 334 -16.22 -29.78 -41.01
C ASN A 334 -17.15 -28.69 -40.44
N PRO A 335 -18.48 -28.84 -40.56
CA PRO A 335 -19.44 -27.81 -40.16
C PRO A 335 -19.60 -27.62 -38.65
N GLN A 336 -19.13 -28.58 -37.83
CA GLN A 336 -19.23 -28.53 -36.36
C GLN A 336 -18.00 -27.92 -35.69
N ASP A 337 -16.84 -28.01 -36.34
CA ASP A 337 -15.59 -27.62 -35.71
C ASP A 337 -15.33 -26.11 -35.90
N PRO A 338 -14.90 -25.40 -34.83
CA PRO A 338 -14.54 -24.00 -34.95
C PRO A 338 -13.21 -23.85 -35.70
N ILE A 339 -13.23 -23.05 -36.77
CA ILE A 339 -12.03 -22.69 -37.53
C ILE A 339 -11.44 -21.42 -36.92
N PHE A 340 -10.12 -21.40 -36.74
CA PHE A 340 -9.42 -20.27 -36.14
C PHE A 340 -8.38 -19.69 -37.08
N LEU A 341 -8.36 -18.37 -37.18
CA LEU A 341 -7.27 -17.61 -37.76
C LEU A 341 -6.32 -17.18 -36.63
N LYS A 342 -5.02 -17.43 -36.82
CA LYS A 342 -3.98 -17.01 -35.88
C LYS A 342 -2.99 -16.10 -36.61
N SER A 343 -2.66 -14.97 -36.00
CA SER A 343 -1.62 -14.10 -36.54
C SER A 343 -0.26 -14.81 -36.56
N SER A 344 0.51 -14.63 -37.62
CA SER A 344 1.89 -15.14 -37.72
C SER A 344 2.89 -14.24 -36.99
N VAL A 345 2.58 -12.94 -36.87
CA VAL A 345 3.43 -11.92 -36.24
C VAL A 345 2.72 -11.36 -34.99
N GLU A 346 3.48 -10.83 -34.05
CA GLU A 346 2.92 -10.08 -32.93
C GLU A 346 2.36 -8.75 -33.44
N ILE A 347 1.06 -8.55 -33.27
CA ILE A 347 0.34 -7.36 -33.74
C ILE A 347 -0.20 -6.65 -32.51
N ASP A 348 -0.31 -5.32 -32.55
CA ASP A 348 -1.10 -4.58 -31.57
C ASP A 348 -2.52 -4.38 -32.11
N LEU A 349 -3.51 -5.03 -31.48
CA LEU A 349 -4.91 -4.92 -31.88
C LEU A 349 -5.43 -3.49 -31.84
N GLN A 350 -4.91 -2.63 -30.98
CA GLN A 350 -5.37 -1.25 -30.89
C GLN A 350 -5.04 -0.47 -32.16
N GLN A 351 -3.85 -0.71 -32.71
CA GLN A 351 -3.44 -0.11 -33.98
C GLN A 351 -4.37 -0.56 -35.11
N VAL A 352 -4.66 -1.87 -35.19
CA VAL A 352 -5.58 -2.43 -36.20
C VAL A 352 -6.98 -1.80 -36.09
N VAL A 353 -7.49 -1.59 -34.87
CA VAL A 353 -8.79 -0.94 -34.66
C VAL A 353 -8.76 0.54 -35.04
N SER A 354 -7.67 1.25 -34.77
CA SER A 354 -7.53 2.67 -35.12
C SER A 354 -7.48 2.92 -36.63
N GLU A 355 -6.91 1.99 -37.39
CA GLU A 355 -6.89 2.02 -38.85
C GLU A 355 -8.27 1.68 -39.47
N CYS A 356 -9.19 1.09 -38.68
CA CYS A 356 -10.54 0.75 -39.11
C CYS A 356 -11.53 1.91 -38.84
N GLU A 357 -11.64 2.87 -39.75
CA GLU A 357 -12.40 4.13 -39.60
C GLU A 357 -13.94 4.04 -39.42
N ARG A 358 -14.58 2.87 -39.28
CA ARG A 358 -16.06 2.73 -39.39
C ARG A 358 -16.72 1.85 -38.34
N GLY A 359 -16.49 2.13 -37.06
CA GLY A 359 -17.25 1.54 -35.96
C GLY A 359 -18.29 2.52 -35.40
N SER A 360 -19.54 2.49 -35.89
CA SER A 360 -20.63 3.23 -35.22
C SER A 360 -20.91 2.59 -33.86
N PRO A 361 -20.91 3.34 -32.74
CA PRO A 361 -21.27 2.81 -31.43
C PRO A 361 -22.78 2.49 -31.43
N VAL A 362 -23.13 1.30 -30.93
CA VAL A 362 -24.53 0.84 -30.83
C VAL A 362 -24.95 0.96 -29.38
N SER A 363 -26.10 1.59 -29.13
CA SER A 363 -26.64 1.76 -27.78
C SER A 363 -27.68 0.69 -27.41
N PHE A 364 -27.43 -0.06 -26.35
CA PHE A 364 -28.29 -0.99 -25.61
C PHE A 364 -28.50 -0.53 -24.16
N ASN A 365 -29.72 -0.08 -23.84
CA ASN A 365 -30.16 0.22 -22.48
C ASN A 365 -31.12 -0.89 -22.01
N GLY A 366 -30.70 -2.15 -22.09
CA GLY A 366 -31.51 -3.29 -21.65
C GLY A 366 -31.34 -3.60 -20.15
N PRO A 367 -32.33 -4.25 -19.51
CA PRO A 367 -32.22 -4.71 -18.12
C PRO A 367 -30.99 -5.62 -17.93
N GLU A 368 -30.33 -5.50 -16.76
CA GLU A 368 -29.19 -6.35 -16.34
C GLU A 368 -29.56 -7.85 -16.20
N ASP A 369 -30.83 -8.20 -16.39
CA ASP A 369 -31.37 -9.54 -16.22
C ASP A 369 -31.31 -10.41 -17.49
N TYR A 370 -30.82 -9.91 -18.63
CA TYR A 370 -30.81 -10.65 -19.90
C TYR A 370 -29.41 -10.90 -20.43
N MET A 371 -29.21 -12.05 -21.08
CA MET A 371 -27.96 -12.36 -21.74
C MET A 371 -27.85 -11.65 -23.11
N PRO A 372 -26.92 -10.70 -23.28
CA PRO A 372 -26.85 -9.90 -24.50
C PRO A 372 -25.81 -10.42 -25.49
N PHE A 373 -26.11 -10.32 -26.79
CA PHE A 373 -25.30 -10.80 -27.90
C PHE A 373 -25.18 -9.70 -28.97
N TYR A 374 -24.00 -9.56 -29.57
CA TYR A 374 -23.88 -8.86 -30.84
C TYR A 374 -24.52 -9.68 -31.94
N LEU A 375 -25.32 -9.04 -32.77
CA LEU A 375 -25.86 -9.60 -34.00
C LEU A 375 -25.24 -8.84 -35.19
N TYR A 376 -24.56 -9.58 -36.05
CA TYR A 376 -23.87 -9.05 -37.23
C TYR A 376 -23.95 -10.04 -38.39
N GLY A 377 -23.82 -9.53 -39.61
CA GLY A 377 -24.00 -10.31 -40.83
C GLY A 377 -24.78 -9.52 -41.86
N TYR A 378 -24.88 -10.08 -43.07
CA TYR A 378 -25.56 -9.45 -44.19
C TYR A 378 -26.40 -10.46 -44.97
N GLY A 379 -27.56 -10.02 -45.47
CA GLY A 379 -28.43 -10.83 -46.31
C GLY A 379 -28.96 -12.09 -45.61
N LYS A 380 -28.52 -13.26 -46.08
CA LYS A 380 -28.98 -14.58 -45.61
C LYS A 380 -28.12 -15.19 -44.50
N GLN A 381 -26.96 -14.61 -44.20
CA GLN A 381 -26.02 -15.13 -43.20
C GLN A 381 -25.92 -14.17 -42.01
N TRP A 382 -26.32 -14.65 -40.85
CA TRP A 382 -26.27 -13.90 -39.59
C TRP A 382 -25.43 -14.65 -38.57
N HIS A 383 -24.75 -13.90 -37.71
CA HIS A 383 -23.83 -14.40 -36.70
C HIS A 383 -24.10 -13.72 -35.38
N ILE A 384 -23.86 -14.44 -34.28
CA ILE A 384 -23.98 -13.90 -32.93
C ILE A 384 -22.72 -14.13 -32.11
N SER A 385 -22.40 -13.17 -31.24
CA SER A 385 -21.34 -13.30 -30.23
C SER A 385 -21.75 -12.67 -28.91
N HIS A 386 -21.58 -13.39 -27.81
CA HIS A 386 -21.96 -12.99 -26.45
C HIS A 386 -21.20 -11.73 -25.99
N MET A 387 -21.89 -10.78 -25.35
CA MET A 387 -21.30 -9.56 -24.80
C MET A 387 -20.71 -9.81 -23.41
N LEU A 388 -19.42 -9.49 -23.22
CA LEU A 388 -18.73 -9.79 -21.95
C LEU A 388 -18.86 -8.65 -20.92
N LEU A 389 -20.00 -8.56 -20.24
CA LEU A 389 -20.33 -7.44 -19.34
C LEU A 389 -19.86 -7.61 -17.89
N GLN A 390 -19.51 -8.82 -17.46
CA GLN A 390 -18.98 -9.13 -16.13
C GLN A 390 -17.86 -10.17 -16.22
N ALA A 391 -17.02 -10.29 -15.18
CA ALA A 391 -16.08 -11.38 -14.99
C ALA A 391 -16.30 -12.06 -13.64
N PRO A 392 -16.10 -13.39 -13.52
CA PRO A 392 -15.79 -14.36 -14.59
C PRO A 392 -16.95 -14.50 -15.60
N ASN A 393 -16.66 -15.01 -16.81
CA ASN A 393 -17.66 -15.17 -17.86
C ASN A 393 -17.24 -16.26 -18.87
N ALA A 394 -18.08 -16.49 -19.88
CA ALA A 394 -17.87 -17.44 -20.95
C ALA A 394 -18.07 -16.77 -22.32
N THR A 395 -17.27 -17.18 -23.30
CA THR A 395 -17.47 -16.72 -24.69
C THR A 395 -18.40 -17.69 -25.40
N PHE A 396 -19.51 -17.17 -25.91
CA PHE A 396 -20.43 -17.92 -26.77
C PHE A 396 -20.52 -17.22 -28.12
N SER A 397 -20.26 -17.95 -29.19
CA SER A 397 -20.37 -17.45 -30.55
C SER A 397 -21.06 -18.49 -31.41
N ALA A 398 -21.98 -18.07 -32.27
CA ALA A 398 -22.63 -18.96 -33.22
C ALA A 398 -22.65 -18.33 -34.62
N GLY A 399 -22.25 -19.11 -35.61
CA GLY A 399 -22.30 -18.73 -37.02
C GLY A 399 -23.62 -19.14 -37.68
N ASN A 400 -23.99 -18.49 -38.78
CA ASN A 400 -25.08 -18.90 -39.66
C ASN A 400 -26.42 -19.15 -38.95
N VAL A 401 -26.78 -18.27 -38.02
CA VAL A 401 -28.02 -18.37 -37.25
C VAL A 401 -29.22 -18.03 -38.13
N LYS A 402 -30.33 -18.75 -37.93
CA LYS A 402 -31.58 -18.47 -38.66
C LYS A 402 -32.42 -17.48 -37.87
N LEU A 403 -32.75 -16.37 -38.51
CA LEU A 403 -33.63 -15.33 -37.98
C LEU A 403 -35.06 -15.56 -38.49
N ASP A 404 -36.04 -15.32 -37.64
CA ASP A 404 -37.45 -15.26 -38.05
C ASP A 404 -37.71 -14.13 -39.07
N ASP A 405 -38.71 -14.31 -39.93
CA ASP A 405 -39.00 -13.42 -41.07
C ASP A 405 -39.27 -11.97 -40.63
N ARG A 406 -39.87 -11.79 -39.45
CA ARG A 406 -40.12 -10.48 -38.84
C ARG A 406 -38.82 -9.75 -38.47
N LEU A 407 -37.85 -10.50 -37.93
CA LEU A 407 -36.56 -9.96 -37.50
C LEU A 407 -35.69 -9.66 -38.71
N ALA A 408 -35.64 -10.57 -39.69
CA ALA A 408 -34.93 -10.37 -40.94
C ALA A 408 -35.44 -9.12 -41.70
N SER A 409 -36.76 -8.94 -41.77
CA SER A 409 -37.38 -7.78 -42.43
C SER A 409 -37.02 -6.44 -41.76
N SER A 410 -36.95 -6.41 -40.42
CA SER A 410 -36.59 -5.20 -39.67
C SER A 410 -35.11 -4.81 -39.81
N LEU A 411 -34.21 -5.78 -39.96
CA LEU A 411 -32.78 -5.54 -40.10
C LEU A 411 -32.43 -5.03 -41.50
N ASN A 412 -33.16 -5.49 -42.53
CA ASN A 412 -32.96 -5.11 -43.92
C ASN A 412 -33.41 -3.67 -44.27
N GLN A 413 -34.20 -3.00 -43.41
CA GLN A 413 -34.74 -1.64 -43.66
C GLN A 413 -33.78 -0.48 -43.29
N GLY A 414 -32.46 -0.70 -43.32
CA GLY A 414 -31.44 0.34 -43.03
C GLY A 414 -30.67 0.16 -41.73
N HIS A 415 -30.85 -0.97 -41.04
CA HIS A 415 -30.02 -1.37 -39.90
C HIS A 415 -28.86 -2.28 -40.29
N ALA A 416 -28.75 -2.72 -41.55
CA ALA A 416 -27.61 -3.52 -42.02
C ALA A 416 -26.25 -2.81 -41.84
N GLU A 417 -26.22 -1.47 -41.88
CA GLU A 417 -25.02 -0.67 -41.56
C GLU A 417 -24.82 -0.44 -40.05
N LYS A 418 -25.86 -0.63 -39.23
CA LYS A 418 -25.85 -0.43 -37.78
C LYS A 418 -25.97 -1.80 -37.08
N LYS A 419 -24.81 -2.37 -36.74
CA LYS A 419 -24.67 -3.59 -35.91
C LYS A 419 -25.75 -3.63 -34.82
N ALA A 420 -26.48 -4.73 -34.67
CA ALA A 420 -27.60 -4.83 -33.74
C ALA A 420 -27.21 -5.55 -32.45
N ILE A 421 -27.89 -5.25 -31.35
CA ILE A 421 -27.73 -5.98 -30.08
C ILE A 421 -28.98 -6.84 -29.86
N LEU A 422 -28.75 -8.13 -29.67
CA LEU A 422 -29.75 -9.16 -29.42
C LEU A 422 -29.72 -9.53 -27.93
N ALA A 423 -30.81 -9.30 -27.19
CA ALA A 423 -30.96 -9.78 -25.82
C ALA A 423 -31.82 -11.03 -25.77
N LEU A 424 -31.30 -12.10 -25.16
CA LEU A 424 -32.06 -13.33 -24.89
C LEU A 424 -32.83 -13.17 -23.59
N THR A 425 -34.16 -13.17 -23.67
CA THR A 425 -35.00 -12.92 -22.48
C THR A 425 -35.37 -14.17 -21.70
N GLU A 426 -35.17 -15.34 -22.30
CA GLU A 426 -35.39 -16.64 -21.63
C GLU A 426 -34.20 -17.06 -20.77
N VAL A 427 -33.03 -16.44 -20.95
CA VAL A 427 -31.78 -16.83 -20.29
C VAL A 427 -31.25 -15.65 -19.50
N PRO A 428 -31.56 -15.56 -18.20
CA PRO A 428 -30.99 -14.54 -17.35
C PRO A 428 -29.54 -14.87 -17.00
N GLU A 429 -28.59 -14.11 -17.55
CA GLU A 429 -27.15 -14.32 -17.37
C GLU A 429 -26.77 -14.35 -15.88
N THR A 430 -27.27 -13.41 -15.09
CA THR A 430 -26.98 -13.28 -13.65
C THR A 430 -27.31 -14.55 -12.87
N SER A 431 -28.32 -15.32 -13.30
CA SER A 431 -28.75 -16.55 -12.59
C SER A 431 -27.91 -17.78 -12.94
N ILE A 432 -27.15 -17.74 -14.03
CA ILE A 432 -26.32 -18.85 -14.52
C ILE A 432 -24.82 -18.62 -14.32
N GLN A 433 -24.43 -17.45 -13.80
CA GLN A 433 -23.06 -17.14 -13.43
C GLN A 433 -22.74 -17.61 -12.00
N PRO A 434 -21.50 -18.04 -11.71
CA PRO A 434 -20.39 -18.20 -12.65
C PRO A 434 -20.51 -19.48 -13.50
N PHE A 435 -20.06 -19.42 -14.75
CA PHE A 435 -19.97 -20.61 -15.61
C PHE A 435 -18.89 -21.60 -15.13
N PRO A 436 -19.03 -22.91 -15.43
CA PRO A 436 -18.01 -23.93 -15.17
C PRO A 436 -16.70 -23.66 -15.92
N THR A 437 -15.60 -24.24 -15.43
CA THR A 437 -14.26 -24.00 -15.99
C THR A 437 -13.97 -24.86 -17.21
N SER A 438 -14.68 -25.98 -17.37
CA SER A 438 -14.51 -26.93 -18.47
C SER A 438 -15.84 -27.23 -19.17
N LYS A 439 -15.77 -27.45 -20.49
CA LYS A 439 -16.92 -27.91 -21.29
C LYS A 439 -17.50 -29.24 -20.82
N SER A 440 -16.68 -30.11 -20.24
CA SER A 440 -17.13 -31.43 -19.75
C SER A 440 -18.12 -31.33 -18.58
N GLU A 441 -18.17 -30.18 -17.91
CA GLU A 441 -19.04 -29.93 -16.76
C GLU A 441 -20.39 -29.33 -17.17
N LEU A 442 -20.59 -29.02 -18.46
CA LEU A 442 -21.84 -28.46 -18.94
C LEU A 442 -22.98 -29.50 -18.97
N PRO A 443 -24.19 -29.16 -18.49
CA PRO A 443 -25.34 -30.04 -18.56
C PRO A 443 -25.72 -30.41 -20.00
N ALA A 444 -26.24 -31.63 -20.19
CA ALA A 444 -26.71 -32.09 -21.51
C ALA A 444 -27.83 -31.21 -22.11
N CYS A 445 -28.57 -30.47 -21.28
CA CYS A 445 -29.65 -29.55 -21.67
C CYS A 445 -29.22 -28.06 -21.70
N PHE A 446 -27.92 -27.79 -21.84
CA PHE A 446 -27.38 -26.43 -21.87
C PHE A 446 -28.09 -25.54 -22.90
N PHE A 447 -28.27 -24.25 -22.58
CA PHE A 447 -29.09 -23.35 -23.39
C PHE A 447 -28.47 -23.05 -24.77
N PHE A 448 -27.14 -23.07 -24.89
CA PHE A 448 -26.42 -22.74 -26.13
C PHE A 448 -26.04 -24.01 -26.92
N GLN A 449 -27.02 -24.64 -27.56
CA GLN A 449 -26.86 -25.87 -28.35
C GLN A 449 -27.54 -25.78 -29.72
N PRO A 450 -27.10 -26.57 -30.73
CA PRO A 450 -27.70 -26.55 -32.07
C PRO A 450 -29.20 -26.86 -32.03
N THR A 451 -29.99 -26.28 -32.93
CA THR A 451 -31.43 -26.54 -33.15
C THR A 451 -32.41 -26.10 -32.06
N ARG A 452 -31.93 -25.38 -31.03
CA ARG A 452 -32.80 -24.76 -30.02
C ARG A 452 -33.26 -23.38 -30.48
N ASN A 453 -34.54 -23.06 -30.26
CA ASN A 453 -35.11 -21.74 -30.50
C ASN A 453 -35.01 -20.92 -29.21
N THR A 454 -34.49 -19.69 -29.28
CA THR A 454 -34.46 -18.75 -28.15
C THR A 454 -35.33 -17.54 -28.45
N ARG A 455 -36.19 -17.13 -27.50
CA ARG A 455 -37.14 -16.01 -27.64
C ARG A 455 -36.60 -14.69 -27.03
N ARG A 456 -36.92 -13.56 -27.67
CA ARG A 456 -36.61 -12.17 -27.26
C ARG A 456 -37.80 -11.48 -26.54
N SER A 457 -37.52 -10.42 -25.76
CA SER A 457 -38.49 -9.38 -25.38
C SER A 457 -37.95 -7.94 -25.48
N ARG A 458 -38.90 -7.07 -25.82
CA ARG A 458 -39.04 -5.59 -25.80
C ARG A 458 -37.94 -4.64 -26.34
N GLU A 459 -38.43 -3.90 -27.34
CA GLU A 459 -37.92 -2.73 -28.08
C GLU A 459 -36.62 -2.89 -28.88
N PRO A 460 -36.63 -2.66 -30.22
CA PRO A 460 -37.79 -2.32 -31.07
C PRO A 460 -38.59 -3.53 -31.63
N VAL A 461 -38.04 -4.76 -31.73
CA VAL A 461 -38.68 -5.88 -32.48
C VAL A 461 -38.49 -7.26 -31.84
N GLU A 462 -39.58 -8.00 -31.59
CA GLU A 462 -39.52 -9.38 -31.06
C GLU A 462 -39.48 -10.45 -32.17
N GLY A 463 -38.68 -11.49 -31.98
CA GLY A 463 -38.53 -12.61 -32.91
C GLY A 463 -37.79 -13.79 -32.27
N THR A 464 -37.73 -14.92 -32.98
CA THR A 464 -36.96 -16.10 -32.58
C THR A 464 -35.68 -16.24 -33.39
N VAL A 465 -34.61 -16.63 -32.72
CA VAL A 465 -33.33 -17.01 -33.34
C VAL A 465 -33.11 -18.50 -33.12
N THR A 466 -32.82 -19.23 -34.21
CA THR A 466 -32.47 -20.65 -34.15
C THR A 466 -30.98 -20.80 -34.36
N LEU A 467 -30.31 -21.42 -33.38
CA LEU A 467 -28.88 -21.68 -33.45
C LEU A 467 -28.56 -22.78 -34.47
N SER A 468 -27.52 -22.55 -35.26
CA SER A 468 -27.02 -23.52 -36.24
C SER A 468 -26.10 -24.56 -35.57
N LYS A 469 -25.44 -25.39 -36.38
CA LYS A 469 -24.40 -26.32 -35.93
C LYS A 469 -23.06 -25.63 -35.67
N GLU A 470 -22.88 -24.41 -36.16
CA GLU A 470 -21.64 -23.64 -36.08
C GLU A 470 -21.50 -22.92 -34.73
N ILE A 471 -21.37 -23.68 -33.64
CA ILE A 471 -21.30 -23.14 -32.29
C ILE A 471 -19.87 -23.22 -31.74
N HIS A 472 -19.38 -22.08 -31.27
CA HIS A 472 -18.16 -21.98 -30.50
C HIS A 472 -18.47 -21.56 -29.07
N ILE A 473 -18.08 -22.41 -28.12
CA ILE A 473 -18.13 -22.12 -26.69
C ILE A 473 -16.68 -22.11 -26.20
N ASP A 474 -16.29 -21.10 -25.43
CA ASP A 474 -15.00 -21.04 -24.76
C ASP A 474 -15.20 -20.68 -23.29
N LEU A 475 -14.92 -21.67 -22.44
CA LEU A 475 -14.97 -21.58 -20.98
C LEU A 475 -13.55 -21.51 -20.40
N ASP A 476 -12.67 -22.31 -21.00
CA ASP A 476 -11.32 -22.55 -20.52
C ASP A 476 -10.43 -21.34 -20.75
N TRP A 477 -10.31 -20.82 -21.98
CA TRP A 477 -9.30 -19.79 -22.31
C TRP A 477 -9.65 -18.42 -21.74
N ILE A 478 -10.92 -18.03 -21.80
CA ILE A 478 -11.39 -16.75 -21.26
C ILE A 478 -11.10 -16.62 -19.76
N ASN A 479 -11.20 -17.72 -19.00
CA ASN A 479 -10.95 -17.80 -17.57
C ASN A 479 -9.57 -18.41 -17.21
N LYS A 480 -8.74 -18.74 -18.20
CA LYS A 480 -7.46 -19.42 -17.96
C LYS A 480 -6.52 -18.53 -17.16
N TYR A 481 -6.07 -19.03 -16.03
CA TYR A 481 -5.01 -18.39 -15.26
C TYR A 481 -3.63 -18.76 -15.86
N PRO A 482 -2.84 -17.79 -16.35
CA PRO A 482 -1.62 -18.08 -17.11
C PRO A 482 -0.47 -18.66 -16.31
N PHE A 483 -0.60 -18.80 -14.98
CA PHE A 483 0.52 -19.05 -14.07
C PHE A 483 0.26 -20.16 -13.04
N GLU A 484 -0.80 -20.95 -13.17
CA GLU A 484 -1.11 -22.02 -12.22
C GLU A 484 -0.16 -23.23 -12.32
N HIS A 485 0.71 -23.31 -13.33
CA HIS A 485 1.50 -24.53 -13.60
C HIS A 485 2.97 -24.35 -14.05
N GLU A 486 3.60 -23.17 -13.94
CA GLU A 486 5.05 -23.12 -14.11
C GLU A 486 5.77 -23.25 -12.75
N ASP A 487 6.12 -24.49 -12.42
CA ASP A 487 7.03 -24.92 -11.34
C ASP A 487 8.48 -24.39 -11.53
N ARG A 488 8.66 -23.12 -11.91
CA ARG A 488 9.98 -22.45 -11.83
C ARG A 488 10.37 -22.12 -10.39
N VAL A 489 9.38 -22.11 -9.49
CA VAL A 489 9.53 -21.84 -8.05
C VAL A 489 10.19 -23.01 -7.32
N GLY A 490 10.10 -24.24 -7.85
CA GLY A 490 10.79 -25.40 -7.29
C GLY A 490 12.31 -25.21 -7.26
N LYS A 491 12.89 -24.67 -8.33
CA LYS A 491 14.34 -24.39 -8.43
C LYS A 491 14.81 -23.34 -7.42
N LEU A 492 14.11 -22.21 -7.32
CA LEU A 492 14.42 -21.16 -6.35
C LEU A 492 14.23 -21.67 -4.91
N ARG A 493 13.17 -22.45 -4.66
CA ARG A 493 12.91 -23.08 -3.34
C ARG A 493 14.02 -24.05 -2.93
N ASP A 494 14.56 -24.81 -3.88
CA ASP A 494 15.65 -25.75 -3.63
C ASP A 494 16.99 -25.03 -3.37
N GLU A 495 17.25 -23.91 -4.05
CA GLU A 495 18.42 -23.05 -3.81
C GLU A 495 18.35 -22.39 -2.41
N PHE A 496 17.22 -21.81 -2.02
CA PHE A 496 17.02 -21.27 -0.67
C PHE A 496 17.08 -22.34 0.42
N SER A 497 16.60 -23.55 0.14
CA SER A 497 16.69 -24.69 1.07
C SER A 497 18.11 -25.23 1.23
N GLN A 498 19.00 -25.00 0.26
CA GLN A 498 20.43 -25.30 0.37
C GLN A 498 21.15 -24.23 1.20
N MET A 499 20.84 -22.94 1.01
CA MET A 499 21.36 -21.86 1.86
C MET A 499 20.94 -22.05 3.33
N ALA A 500 19.67 -22.37 3.60
CA ALA A 500 19.16 -22.59 4.95
C ALA A 500 19.70 -23.87 5.62
N ARG A 501 20.24 -24.82 4.85
CA ARG A 501 20.98 -25.99 5.39
C ARG A 501 22.41 -25.61 5.75
N SER A 502 23.11 -24.89 4.87
CA SER A 502 24.44 -24.34 5.13
C SER A 502 24.48 -23.49 6.41
N TRP A 503 23.48 -22.65 6.65
CA TRP A 503 23.43 -21.81 7.86
C TRP A 503 23.16 -22.62 9.13
N ARG A 504 22.43 -23.73 9.01
CA ARG A 504 22.17 -24.64 10.12
C ARG A 504 23.44 -25.38 10.52
N ASP A 505 24.19 -25.85 9.54
CA ASP A 505 25.47 -26.54 9.75
C ASP A 505 26.53 -25.57 10.33
N GLU A 506 26.54 -24.29 9.93
CA GLU A 506 27.39 -23.26 10.53
C GLU A 506 27.01 -22.94 11.99
N LEU A 507 25.72 -22.85 12.31
CA LEU A 507 25.24 -22.63 13.68
C LEU A 507 25.51 -23.83 14.61
N GLU A 508 25.45 -25.05 14.07
CA GLU A 508 25.71 -26.28 14.81
C GLU A 508 27.21 -26.47 15.07
N ALA A 509 28.06 -26.06 14.11
CA ALA A 509 29.51 -25.96 14.30
C ALA A 509 29.90 -24.91 15.36
N PHE A 510 29.20 -23.77 15.41
CA PHE A 510 29.44 -22.72 16.40
C PHE A 510 29.06 -23.16 17.83
N ARG A 511 27.97 -23.93 17.97
CA ARG A 511 27.49 -24.47 19.26
C ARG A 511 28.44 -25.50 19.88
N ILE A 512 29.19 -26.25 19.08
CA ILE A 512 30.14 -27.26 19.56
C ILE A 512 31.44 -26.60 20.09
N GLN A 513 31.70 -25.34 19.75
CA GLN A 513 32.91 -24.61 20.17
C GLN A 513 32.84 -23.98 21.58
N GLU A 514 31.64 -23.81 22.18
CA GLU A 514 31.47 -23.12 23.48
C GLU A 514 31.35 -24.06 24.70
N SER A 515 31.33 -25.39 24.54
CA SER A 515 31.13 -26.32 25.67
C SER A 515 32.43 -26.93 26.24
N GLY A 516 33.50 -26.14 26.35
CA GLY A 516 34.81 -26.62 26.81
C GLY A 516 35.56 -25.64 27.70
N GLY A 517 35.11 -25.46 28.95
CA GLY A 517 35.87 -24.69 29.94
C GLY A 517 35.24 -24.74 31.33
N SER A 518 35.79 -25.56 32.23
CA SER A 518 35.45 -25.53 33.64
C SER A 518 36.30 -24.46 34.35
N THR A 519 35.66 -23.38 34.79
CA THR A 519 36.29 -22.34 35.62
C THR A 519 35.49 -22.14 36.91
N SER A 520 36.18 -22.15 38.04
CA SER A 520 35.67 -22.07 39.41
C SER A 520 34.88 -20.77 39.70
N ASP A 521 33.58 -20.90 39.95
CA ASP A 521 32.66 -19.77 40.17
C ASP A 521 32.22 -19.66 41.65
N THR A 522 33.11 -19.17 42.53
CA THR A 522 32.72 -18.74 43.89
C THR A 522 33.46 -17.51 44.40
N ALA A 523 33.74 -16.52 43.53
CA ALA A 523 34.38 -15.25 43.91
C ALA A 523 33.46 -14.02 43.86
N PHE A 524 32.16 -14.19 43.57
CA PHE A 524 31.15 -13.11 43.53
C PHE A 524 30.12 -13.16 44.67
N ARG A 525 30.34 -13.96 45.72
CA ARG A 525 29.39 -14.10 46.83
C ARG A 525 29.52 -12.95 47.84
N LYS A 526 28.44 -12.18 48.01
CA LYS A 526 28.28 -11.10 48.99
C LYS A 526 28.52 -11.65 50.41
N THR A 527 29.61 -11.22 51.06
CA THR A 527 29.91 -11.57 52.45
C THR A 527 29.02 -10.76 53.37
N TRP A 528 28.17 -11.43 54.17
CA TRP A 528 27.31 -10.78 55.15
C TRP A 528 28.13 -10.44 56.39
N ASP A 529 28.20 -9.14 56.72
CA ASP A 529 28.87 -8.68 57.93
C ASP A 529 28.03 -9.01 59.17
N ARG A 530 28.41 -10.06 59.90
CA ARG A 530 27.59 -10.66 60.96
C ARG A 530 27.30 -9.68 62.10
N GLU A 531 28.17 -8.71 62.34
CA GLU A 531 28.03 -7.74 63.42
C GLU A 531 27.00 -6.64 63.10
N GLU A 532 26.93 -6.18 61.86
CA GLU A 532 25.93 -5.22 61.40
C GLU A 532 24.52 -5.82 61.47
N TYR A 533 24.38 -7.07 61.03
CA TYR A 533 23.11 -7.80 61.09
C TYR A 533 22.71 -8.17 62.53
N ALA A 534 23.66 -8.44 63.42
CA ALA A 534 23.37 -8.66 64.83
C ALA A 534 22.87 -7.38 65.52
N LYS A 535 23.48 -6.22 65.24
CA LYS A 535 22.98 -4.91 65.74
C LYS A 535 21.59 -4.60 65.21
N LYS A 536 21.36 -4.80 63.92
CA LYS A 536 20.04 -4.59 63.30
C LYS A 536 18.96 -5.50 63.89
N ALA A 537 19.30 -6.77 64.16
CA ALA A 537 18.38 -7.71 64.82
C ALA A 537 18.06 -7.29 66.26
N ALA A 538 19.04 -6.79 67.02
CA ALA A 538 18.82 -6.29 68.38
C ALA A 538 17.92 -5.05 68.42
N ASP A 539 18.11 -4.12 67.47
CA ASP A 539 17.26 -2.94 67.29
C ASP A 539 15.84 -3.27 66.85
N GLU A 540 15.65 -4.30 66.04
CA GLU A 540 14.31 -4.80 65.67
C GLU A 540 13.64 -5.51 66.87
N GLU A 541 14.40 -6.23 67.68
CA GLU A 541 13.86 -6.91 68.86
C GLU A 541 13.44 -5.93 69.97
N SER A 542 14.18 -4.84 70.18
CA SER A 542 13.84 -3.77 71.12
C SER A 542 12.55 -3.05 70.70
N LYS A 543 12.46 -2.63 69.43
CA LYS A 543 11.24 -2.03 68.85
C LYS A 543 10.03 -2.96 68.95
N ARG A 544 10.20 -4.25 68.68
CA ARG A 544 9.11 -5.25 68.80
C ARG A 544 8.62 -5.38 70.24
N LYS A 545 9.51 -5.32 71.23
CA LYS A 545 9.14 -5.35 72.66
C LYS A 545 8.38 -4.09 73.07
N GLU A 546 8.78 -2.92 72.58
CA GLU A 546 8.09 -1.64 72.83
C GLU A 546 6.71 -1.60 72.16
N GLU A 547 6.59 -2.03 70.90
CA GLU A 547 5.32 -2.15 70.21
C GLU A 547 4.38 -3.15 70.89
N SER A 548 4.90 -4.28 71.39
CA SER A 548 4.10 -5.27 72.10
C SER A 548 3.53 -4.72 73.40
N LYS A 549 4.30 -3.92 74.14
CA LYS A 549 3.83 -3.23 75.37
C LYS A 549 2.76 -2.20 75.03
N ALA A 550 3.00 -1.36 74.02
CA ALA A 550 2.04 -0.33 73.60
C ALA A 550 0.74 -0.93 73.04
N ARG A 551 0.80 -2.07 72.34
CA ARG A 551 -0.39 -2.82 71.89
C ARG A 551 -1.18 -3.40 73.05
N TYR A 552 -0.51 -3.92 74.08
CA TYR A 552 -1.13 -4.46 75.28
C TYR A 552 -1.84 -3.35 76.08
N GLU A 553 -1.19 -2.20 76.25
CA GLU A 553 -1.74 -1.03 76.93
C GLU A 553 -2.95 -0.43 76.18
N ALA A 554 -2.88 -0.32 74.84
CA ALA A 554 -4.00 0.13 74.03
C ALA A 554 -5.20 -0.84 74.09
N LYS A 555 -4.93 -2.15 74.13
CA LYS A 555 -5.96 -3.19 74.29
C LYS A 555 -6.65 -3.12 75.66
N LEU A 556 -5.91 -2.82 76.74
CA LEU A 556 -6.49 -2.58 78.06
C LEU A 556 -7.41 -1.35 78.10
N LEU A 557 -7.06 -0.32 77.33
CA LEU A 557 -7.84 0.92 77.18
C LEU A 557 -8.99 0.80 76.15
N GLY A 558 -9.22 -0.39 75.59
CA GLY A 558 -10.27 -0.64 74.59
C GLY A 558 -10.08 0.06 73.24
N LYS A 559 -8.90 0.63 72.98
CA LYS A 559 -8.58 1.34 71.72
C LYS A 559 -7.72 0.45 70.82
N LYS A 560 -7.90 0.56 69.50
CA LYS A 560 -7.01 -0.10 68.54
C LYS A 560 -5.66 0.63 68.53
N TRP A 561 -4.57 -0.11 68.65
CA TRP A 561 -3.22 0.45 68.60
C TRP A 561 -2.87 0.91 67.18
N HIS A 562 -2.40 2.14 67.07
CA HIS A 562 -1.82 2.70 65.86
C HIS A 562 -0.42 3.21 66.21
N ALA A 563 0.57 2.95 65.35
CA ALA A 563 1.91 3.48 65.54
C ALA A 563 1.83 5.03 65.52
N PRO A 564 2.37 5.74 66.54
CA PRO A 564 2.38 7.19 66.55
C PRO A 564 3.29 7.70 65.44
N VAL A 565 2.74 8.55 64.57
CA VAL A 565 3.49 9.23 63.50
C VAL A 565 3.86 10.61 64.03
N ASP A 566 5.15 10.94 64.03
CA ASP A 566 5.61 12.28 64.40
C ASP A 566 5.45 13.25 63.23
N TYR A 567 4.35 13.99 63.23
CA TYR A 567 4.02 14.96 62.18
C TYR A 567 5.03 16.11 62.04
N SER A 568 5.88 16.35 63.05
CA SER A 568 6.88 17.43 63.02
C SER A 568 8.12 17.10 62.18
N SER A 569 8.38 15.81 61.96
CA SER A 569 9.49 15.29 61.15
C SER A 569 9.17 15.18 59.66
N LEU A 570 7.92 15.44 59.27
CA LEU A 570 7.43 15.26 57.90
C LEU A 570 7.59 16.54 57.08
N GLU A 571 8.05 16.41 55.85
CA GLU A 571 8.18 17.53 54.91
C GLU A 571 6.81 17.98 54.40
N ALA A 572 6.70 19.27 54.04
CA ALA A 572 5.49 19.81 53.42
C ALA A 572 5.29 19.22 52.01
N THR A 573 4.03 18.98 51.63
CA THR A 573 3.70 18.35 50.34
C THR A 573 4.11 19.25 49.17
N THR A 574 4.95 18.73 48.28
CA THR A 574 5.40 19.45 47.07
C THR A 574 4.79 18.88 45.79
N SER A 575 4.77 19.67 44.72
CA SER A 575 4.31 19.21 43.40
C SER A 575 5.23 18.12 42.83
N ARG A 576 4.66 17.06 42.25
CA ARG A 576 5.42 16.00 41.58
C ARG A 576 6.31 16.57 40.46
N LYS A 577 7.60 16.27 40.51
CA LYS A 577 8.59 16.74 39.50
C LYS A 577 8.61 15.88 38.23
N GLN A 578 8.19 14.63 38.33
CA GLN A 578 8.19 13.65 37.24
C GLN A 578 6.77 13.28 36.84
N ARG A 579 6.51 13.15 35.54
CA ARG A 579 5.25 12.63 35.02
C ARG A 579 5.18 11.13 35.35
N LEU A 580 4.04 10.70 35.88
CA LEU A 580 3.79 9.28 36.15
C LEU A 580 3.86 8.51 34.82
N ASP A 581 4.85 7.63 34.68
CA ASP A 581 5.05 6.83 33.48
C ASP A 581 4.18 5.58 33.53
N VAL A 582 2.92 5.75 33.14
CA VAL A 582 1.93 4.68 33.03
C VAL A 582 2.06 3.95 31.69
N ALA A 583 2.73 4.57 30.71
CA ALA A 583 2.83 4.05 29.35
C ALA A 583 3.82 2.87 29.26
N SER A 584 4.87 2.87 30.09
CA SER A 584 5.90 1.81 30.06
C SER A 584 5.42 0.42 30.46
N MET A 585 4.24 0.29 31.07
CA MET A 585 3.62 -1.01 31.40
C MET A 585 2.54 -1.45 30.41
N VAL A 586 2.20 -0.61 29.41
CA VAL A 586 1.23 -0.97 28.37
C VAL A 586 1.87 -2.01 27.43
N GLY A 587 1.28 -3.20 27.38
CA GLY A 587 1.73 -4.30 26.51
C GLY A 587 2.78 -5.23 27.12
N LYS A 588 3.20 -5.03 28.39
CA LYS A 588 4.11 -5.95 29.10
C LYS A 588 3.34 -7.02 29.87
N THR A 589 3.67 -8.29 29.66
CA THR A 589 3.15 -9.42 30.43
C THR A 589 4.15 -9.81 31.53
N THR A 590 3.72 -9.81 32.79
CA THR A 590 4.56 -10.20 33.93
C THR A 590 3.98 -11.44 34.60
N ILE A 591 4.78 -12.48 34.77
CA ILE A 591 4.39 -13.70 35.48
C ILE A 591 4.31 -13.38 36.98
N VAL A 592 3.12 -13.51 37.56
CA VAL A 592 2.89 -13.33 39.00
C VAL A 592 2.69 -14.70 39.63
N SER A 593 3.51 -15.05 40.61
CA SER A 593 3.39 -16.32 41.33
C SER A 593 2.07 -16.37 42.10
N ALA A 594 1.34 -17.48 41.98
CA ALA A 594 0.10 -17.70 42.71
C ALA A 594 0.39 -17.68 44.23
N GLY A 595 -0.12 -16.66 44.94
CA GLY A 595 0.12 -16.45 46.37
C GLY A 595 0.95 -15.20 46.72
N SER A 596 1.57 -14.52 45.74
CA SER A 596 2.36 -13.29 45.99
C SER A 596 1.54 -12.04 46.35
N ALA A 597 0.21 -12.11 46.22
CA ALA A 597 -0.70 -11.05 46.62
C ALA A 597 -1.94 -11.62 47.33
N VAL A 598 -2.26 -11.05 48.50
CA VAL A 598 -3.49 -11.33 49.24
C VAL A 598 -4.34 -10.06 49.20
N GLY A 599 -5.38 -10.07 48.36
CA GLY A 599 -6.18 -8.88 48.07
C GLY A 599 -5.37 -7.80 47.35
N LYS A 600 -5.31 -6.59 47.93
CA LYS A 600 -4.49 -5.49 47.39
C LYS A 600 -3.06 -5.48 47.91
N ARG A 601 -2.72 -6.30 48.92
CA ARG A 601 -1.37 -6.31 49.53
C ARG A 601 -0.47 -7.33 48.86
N GLY A 602 0.79 -6.94 48.63
CA GLY A 602 1.79 -7.76 47.93
C GLY A 602 1.85 -7.48 46.43
N ARG A 603 2.82 -8.08 45.74
CA ARG A 603 3.08 -7.86 44.32
C ARG A 603 2.15 -8.72 43.47
N GLY A 604 1.00 -8.12 43.12
CA GLY A 604 -0.03 -8.74 42.29
C GLY A 604 0.02 -8.26 40.84
N ALA A 605 -0.96 -8.70 40.04
CA ALA A 605 -1.15 -8.17 38.69
C ALA A 605 -1.71 -6.74 38.77
N GLY A 606 -0.92 -5.75 38.34
CA GLY A 606 -1.27 -4.33 38.34
C GLY A 606 -0.09 -3.42 38.70
N PHE A 607 -0.38 -2.13 38.92
CA PHE A 607 0.61 -1.15 39.37
C PHE A 607 0.92 -1.33 40.85
N TYR A 608 2.19 -1.56 41.17
CA TYR A 608 2.65 -1.78 42.54
C TYR A 608 3.30 -0.52 43.12
N CYS A 609 2.89 -0.14 44.32
CA CYS A 609 3.50 0.92 45.13
C CYS A 609 4.45 0.30 46.16
N GLY A 610 5.74 0.63 46.08
CA GLY A 610 6.78 0.08 46.97
C GLY A 610 6.71 0.60 48.40
N ASP A 611 6.21 1.81 48.62
CA ASP A 611 6.20 2.44 49.96
C ASP A 611 5.02 1.97 50.83
N CYS A 612 3.97 1.44 50.20
CA CYS A 612 2.75 1.00 50.89
C CYS A 612 2.45 -0.49 50.72
N ASP A 613 3.25 -1.21 49.94
CA ASP A 613 3.06 -2.62 49.59
C ASP A 613 1.66 -2.96 49.04
N LEU A 614 1.10 -2.05 48.23
CA LEU A 614 -0.21 -2.20 47.61
C LEU A 614 -0.12 -2.28 46.09
N THR A 615 -0.91 -3.18 45.49
CA THR A 615 -1.09 -3.29 44.05
C THR A 615 -2.48 -2.81 43.62
N PHE A 616 -2.53 -1.98 42.59
CA PHE A 616 -3.73 -1.41 42.01
C PHE A 616 -3.93 -1.86 40.56
N LYS A 617 -5.17 -2.17 40.18
CA LYS A 617 -5.48 -2.66 38.83
C LYS A 617 -5.66 -1.52 37.81
N ASP A 618 -6.08 -0.35 38.28
CA ASP A 618 -6.41 0.80 37.43
C ASP A 618 -5.50 2.00 37.69
N ASN A 619 -5.25 2.78 36.64
CA ASN A 619 -4.46 4.01 36.69
C ASN A 619 -5.03 5.04 37.68
N LEU A 620 -6.35 5.17 37.70
CA LEU A 620 -7.06 6.13 38.56
C LEU A 620 -6.86 5.77 40.05
N GLN A 621 -7.02 4.49 40.39
CA GLN A 621 -6.84 4.00 41.75
C GLN A 621 -5.40 4.17 42.26
N LEU A 622 -4.41 3.99 41.37
CA LEU A 622 -3.00 4.25 41.70
C LEU A 622 -2.78 5.75 41.98
N VAL A 623 -3.32 6.64 41.15
CA VAL A 623 -3.17 8.09 41.34
C VAL A 623 -3.86 8.56 42.61
N GLU A 624 -5.05 8.04 42.92
CA GLU A 624 -5.76 8.29 44.18
C GLU A 624 -4.97 7.79 45.38
N HIS A 625 -4.36 6.61 45.29
CA HIS A 625 -3.50 6.09 46.35
C HIS A 625 -2.27 6.96 46.58
N LEU A 626 -1.57 7.37 45.52
CA LEU A 626 -0.40 8.25 45.63
C LEU A 626 -0.73 9.63 46.22
N ASN A 627 -2.01 10.05 46.19
CA ASN A 627 -2.50 11.27 46.82
C ASN A 627 -3.17 11.04 48.19
N SER A 628 -3.28 9.79 48.63
CA SER A 628 -3.91 9.45 49.90
C SER A 628 -3.00 9.82 51.07
N LYS A 629 -3.60 10.26 52.18
CA LYS A 629 -2.83 10.56 53.42
C LYS A 629 -1.98 9.38 53.89
N GLN A 630 -2.43 8.15 53.64
CA GLN A 630 -1.69 6.94 54.00
C GLN A 630 -0.36 6.83 53.25
N HIS A 631 -0.35 7.12 51.94
CA HIS A 631 0.86 7.10 51.13
C HIS A 631 1.76 8.32 51.41
N LEU A 632 1.16 9.50 51.57
CA LEU A 632 1.91 10.72 51.89
C LEU A 632 2.67 10.57 53.22
N ILE A 633 2.03 10.03 54.25
CA ILE A 633 2.69 9.78 55.54
C ILE A 633 3.79 8.71 55.40
N ALA A 634 3.56 7.64 54.64
CA ALA A 634 4.58 6.61 54.40
C ALA A 634 5.81 7.14 53.63
N THR A 635 5.61 8.14 52.77
CA THR A 635 6.66 8.82 52.00
C THR A 635 7.29 10.01 52.73
N GLY A 636 6.89 10.27 53.98
CA GLY A 636 7.47 11.32 54.81
C GLY A 636 6.85 12.71 54.62
N GLN A 637 5.65 12.81 54.05
CA GLN A 637 4.93 14.07 53.79
C GLN A 637 3.71 14.25 54.71
N SER A 638 3.52 15.47 55.22
CA SER A 638 2.45 15.78 56.18
C SER A 638 1.06 15.95 55.55
N GLY A 639 0.99 16.10 54.21
CA GLY A 639 -0.26 16.39 53.50
C GLY A 639 -0.70 17.85 53.58
N GLU A 640 0.05 18.70 54.30
CA GLU A 640 -0.22 20.12 54.44
C GLU A 640 0.56 20.93 53.38
N VAL A 641 -0.13 21.84 52.70
CA VAL A 641 0.43 22.66 51.61
C VAL A 641 0.70 24.06 52.14
N THR A 642 1.97 24.49 52.07
CA THR A 642 2.36 25.85 52.44
C THR A 642 1.93 26.86 51.36
N ARG A 643 1.46 28.04 51.78
CA ARG A 643 1.12 29.12 50.84
C ARG A 643 2.41 29.81 50.38
N ALA A 644 2.63 29.87 49.07
CA ALA A 644 3.81 30.50 48.49
C ALA A 644 3.82 32.02 48.70
N THR A 645 5.00 32.59 48.95
CA THR A 645 5.20 34.04 49.08
C THR A 645 5.45 34.70 47.72
N VAL A 646 5.37 36.04 47.65
CA VAL A 646 5.62 36.79 46.41
C VAL A 646 7.06 36.61 45.91
N GLU A 647 8.03 36.54 46.82
CA GLU A 647 9.44 36.25 46.52
C GLU A 647 9.62 34.86 45.90
N ASP A 648 8.93 33.82 46.41
CA ASP A 648 9.00 32.45 45.87
C ASP A 648 8.48 32.40 44.44
N VAL A 649 7.39 33.12 44.15
CA VAL A 649 6.82 33.22 42.80
C VAL A 649 7.80 33.92 41.84
N ARG A 650 8.47 34.98 42.28
CA ARG A 650 9.48 35.68 41.47
C ARG A 650 10.69 34.79 41.18
N GLN A 651 11.18 34.02 42.15
CA GLN A 651 12.27 33.06 41.92
C GLN A 651 11.85 31.93 40.98
N ARG A 652 10.62 31.41 41.14
CA ARG A 652 10.07 30.37 40.26
C ARG A 652 9.95 30.85 38.81
N LEU A 653 9.47 32.08 38.59
CA LEU A 653 9.36 32.67 37.26
C LEU A 653 10.73 32.87 36.59
N ARG A 654 11.76 33.29 37.34
CA ARG A 654 13.13 33.39 36.82
C ARG A 654 13.68 32.03 36.42
N LEU A 655 13.43 30.99 37.22
CA LEU A 655 13.89 29.63 36.95
C LEU A 655 13.20 29.04 35.71
N LEU A 656 11.89 29.25 35.54
CA LEU A 656 11.14 28.83 34.36
C LEU A 656 11.58 29.59 33.09
N ALA A 657 11.85 30.90 33.20
CA ALA A 657 12.38 31.69 32.08
C ALA A 657 13.75 31.19 31.63
N HIS A 658 14.62 30.80 32.58
CA HIS A 658 15.91 30.19 32.28
C HIS A 658 15.76 28.84 31.58
N GLN A 659 14.90 27.94 32.09
CA GLN A 659 14.65 26.63 31.47
C GLN A 659 14.09 26.74 30.05
N LYS A 660 13.22 27.72 29.78
CA LYS A 660 12.69 27.97 28.44
C LYS A 660 13.79 28.39 27.46
N ARG A 661 14.68 29.29 27.89
CA ARG A 661 15.83 29.73 27.08
C ARG A 661 16.77 28.57 26.73
N VAL A 662 17.09 27.71 27.70
CA VAL A 662 17.94 26.54 27.46
C VAL A 662 17.32 25.58 26.44
N ARG A 663 16.00 25.31 26.55
CA ARG A 663 15.29 24.45 25.59
C ARG A 663 15.29 25.03 24.16
N GLU A 664 15.05 26.34 24.03
CA GLU A 664 15.09 27.04 22.74
C GLU A 664 16.50 27.05 22.12
N GLU A 665 17.56 27.08 22.94
CA GLU A 665 18.95 26.94 22.49
C GLU A 665 19.26 25.49 22.06
N GLU A 666 18.79 24.48 22.77
CA GLU A 666 18.93 23.06 22.40
C GLU A 666 18.20 22.73 21.09
N GLU A 667 16.98 23.22 20.90
CA GLU A 667 16.23 23.07 19.65
C GLU A 667 16.92 23.78 18.48
N ARG A 668 17.50 24.97 18.72
CA ARG A 668 18.28 25.70 17.71
C ARG A 668 19.57 24.98 17.34
N ARG A 669 20.25 24.33 18.29
CA ARG A 669 21.40 23.46 18.04
C ARG A 669 21.00 22.20 17.27
N ALA A 670 19.85 21.61 17.58
CA ALA A 670 19.33 20.44 16.88
C ALA A 670 18.96 20.73 15.42
N TRP A 671 18.62 21.98 15.08
CA TRP A 671 18.26 22.40 13.72
C TRP A 671 19.44 22.82 12.82
N GLN A 672 20.69 22.79 13.32
CA GLN A 672 21.86 23.01 12.46
C GLN A 672 22.10 21.77 11.57
N LEU A 673 21.77 21.90 10.28
CA LEU A 673 21.79 20.87 9.23
C LEU A 673 23.19 20.61 8.63
N ASP A 674 24.27 20.67 9.42
CA ASP A 674 25.59 20.24 8.97
C ASP A 674 26.15 19.15 9.91
N LEU A 675 26.25 17.93 9.39
CA LEU A 675 26.75 16.76 10.11
C LEU A 675 28.21 16.94 10.54
N GLY A 676 29.00 17.72 9.79
CA GLY A 676 30.41 18.00 10.06
C GLY A 676 30.61 18.89 11.28
N ALA A 677 29.81 19.94 11.43
CA ALA A 677 29.87 20.84 12.59
C ALA A 677 29.50 20.11 13.90
N ARG A 678 28.53 19.19 13.84
CA ARG A 678 28.11 18.37 15.01
C ARG A 678 29.19 17.37 15.46
N LEU A 679 29.99 16.84 14.54
CA LEU A 679 31.10 15.94 14.87
C LEU A 679 32.25 16.69 15.57
N GLN A 680 32.62 17.87 15.06
CA GLN A 680 33.65 18.71 15.68
C GLN A 680 33.27 19.19 17.08
N GLU A 681 32.02 19.63 17.26
CA GLU A 681 31.55 20.12 18.56
C GLU A 681 31.48 19.00 19.61
N ARG A 682 31.14 17.76 19.19
CA ARG A 682 31.16 16.58 20.06
C ARG A 682 32.59 16.17 20.42
N GLU A 683 33.52 16.21 19.47
CA GLU A 683 34.94 15.91 19.71
C GLU A 683 35.58 16.92 20.69
N GLU A 684 35.20 18.20 20.58
CA GLU A 684 35.63 19.27 21.48
C GLU A 684 35.04 19.13 22.90
N GLN A 685 33.77 18.69 23.02
CA GLN A 685 33.14 18.38 24.30
C GLN A 685 33.78 17.15 24.97
N GLU A 686 34.04 16.08 24.22
CA GLU A 686 34.71 14.89 24.73
C GLU A 686 36.18 15.17 25.13
N ALA A 687 36.84 16.11 24.46
CA ALA A 687 38.17 16.60 24.85
C ALA A 687 38.12 17.38 26.17
N LYS A 688 37.16 18.31 26.33
CA LYS A 688 36.93 19.06 27.58
C LYS A 688 36.57 18.12 28.75
N GLU A 689 35.74 17.11 28.51
CA GLU A 689 35.35 16.14 29.53
C GLU A 689 36.53 15.23 29.93
N ARG A 690 37.39 14.84 28.97
CA ARG A 690 38.66 14.14 29.24
C ARG A 690 39.61 15.01 30.05
N GLU A 691 39.69 16.31 29.77
CA GLU A 691 40.53 17.25 30.51
C GLU A 691 40.00 17.48 31.94
N GLU A 692 38.68 17.57 32.13
CA GLU A 692 38.08 17.66 33.45
C GLU A 692 38.23 16.36 34.25
N LYS A 693 38.13 15.20 33.60
CA LYS A 693 38.46 13.88 34.19
C LYS A 693 39.93 13.81 34.58
N ARG A 694 40.85 14.34 33.76
CA ARG A 694 42.28 14.46 34.11
C ARG A 694 42.48 15.41 35.30
N ARG A 695 41.76 16.53 35.36
CA ARG A 695 41.79 17.47 36.49
C ARG A 695 41.28 16.84 37.78
N LYS A 696 40.15 16.11 37.73
CA LYS A 696 39.59 15.36 38.87
C LYS A 696 40.50 14.21 39.31
N ARG A 697 41.19 13.53 38.38
CA ARG A 697 42.22 12.52 38.72
C ARG A 697 43.44 13.15 39.40
N ASN A 698 43.93 14.30 38.92
CA ASN A 698 45.02 15.04 39.56
C ASN A 698 44.61 15.62 40.93
N GLU A 699 43.37 16.04 41.09
CA GLU A 699 42.85 16.53 42.37
C GLU A 699 42.66 15.38 43.38
N LYS A 700 42.23 14.20 42.93
CA LYS A 700 42.21 12.97 43.76
C LYS A 700 43.62 12.52 44.14
N ARG A 701 44.62 12.64 43.25
CA ARG A 701 46.04 12.39 43.56
C ARG A 701 46.62 13.40 44.56
N ARG A 702 46.15 14.66 44.54
CA ARG A 702 46.54 15.69 45.53
C ARG A 702 45.85 15.55 46.88
N LYS A 703 44.63 14.98 46.93
CA LYS A 703 43.87 14.74 48.17
C LYS A 703 44.13 13.36 48.80
N GLY A 704 44.70 12.41 48.06
CA GLY A 704 45.20 11.14 48.58
C GLY A 704 46.67 11.24 48.98
N GLY A 705 46.96 12.06 49.98
CA GLY A 705 48.27 12.11 50.63
C GLY A 705 48.18 11.47 52.01
N ASP A 706 48.18 10.14 52.07
CA ASP A 706 48.79 9.38 53.16
C ASP A 706 49.00 7.92 52.74
N GLY A 707 50.16 7.35 53.04
CA GLY A 707 50.49 5.94 52.78
C GLY A 707 51.47 5.69 51.63
N ILE A 708 52.76 5.90 51.93
CA ILE A 708 53.89 5.33 51.17
C ILE A 708 53.79 3.80 51.22
N LYS A 709 53.71 3.14 50.07
CA LYS A 709 54.26 1.80 49.85
C LYS A 709 55.11 1.84 48.57
N GLN A 710 56.41 1.66 48.76
CA GLN A 710 57.33 1.22 47.73
C GLN A 710 56.81 -0.10 47.14
N GLU A 711 56.61 -0.14 45.83
CA GLU A 711 56.74 -1.35 45.03
C GLU A 711 57.61 -1.00 43.84
N ASP A 712 58.61 -1.86 43.64
CA ASP A 712 59.83 -1.65 42.87
C ASP A 712 59.64 -1.52 41.36
N ASP A 713 60.57 -0.78 40.77
CA ASP A 713 60.84 -0.66 39.35
C ASP A 713 61.15 -2.03 38.69
N SER A 714 60.32 -2.47 37.74
CA SER A 714 60.74 -3.42 36.70
C SER A 714 59.74 -3.45 35.54
N TRP A 715 59.83 -2.46 34.64
CA TRP A 715 59.14 -2.49 33.34
C TRP A 715 60.01 -1.91 32.21
N GLU A 716 61.30 -2.25 32.20
CA GLU A 716 62.14 -2.10 31.01
C GLU A 716 62.58 -3.48 30.53
N GLY A 717 62.25 -3.81 29.27
CA GLY A 717 62.82 -4.96 28.58
C GLY A 717 61.86 -6.10 28.28
N ARG A 718 60.87 -5.86 27.39
CA ARG A 718 60.31 -6.91 26.51
C ARG A 718 59.66 -6.29 25.27
N LEU A 719 60.47 -5.56 24.50
CA LEU A 719 60.33 -5.46 23.05
C LEU A 719 61.56 -6.15 22.46
N GLY A 720 61.34 -7.30 21.82
CA GLY A 720 62.39 -8.14 21.24
C GLY A 720 61.79 -9.23 20.36
N ILE A 721 61.36 -8.81 19.16
CA ILE A 721 61.73 -9.35 17.84
C ILE A 721 61.79 -10.90 17.66
N ILE A 722 60.90 -11.37 16.76
CA ILE A 722 61.00 -12.46 15.76
C ILE A 722 61.09 -13.92 16.23
N ALA A 723 60.00 -14.67 15.99
CA ALA A 723 59.93 -15.74 14.98
C ALA A 723 58.46 -15.93 14.53
#